data_AF-A0A6N6WQ20-F1
#
_entry.id   AF-A0A6N6WQ20-F1
#
_cell.length_a   1.000
_cell.length_b   1.000
_cell.length_c   1.000
_cell.angle_alpha   90.00
_cell.angle_beta   90.00
_cell.angle_gamma   90.00
#
_symmetry.space_group_name_H-M   'P 1'
#
loop_
_entity.id
_entity.type
_entity.pdbx_description
1 polymer ?
#
loop_
_entity_poly.entity_id
_entity_poly.type
_entity_poly.pdbx_seq_one_letter_code
_entity_poly.pdbx_strand_id
1 'polypeptide(L)'
;IEVWDAIRPCLRQFESGYQLDIKQQAEFYSPKQVWRCPYTRRALDVTLLGYSPYLPGSKEIAPEKAVLIEMPELPVRHWRLSGGGEIAREERLEWLESNALIQHAREEGLWSTRSDRLALKDSWYRLEEHSAQRTPEQNQFNEKQFKSGKVNVLNCSTTMEMGVDIGGMSLVAMNNVPPAPANYLQRAGRAGRRGESASAAITLCKNTAHGMEVFKDPLWAFNTTASAPRVRFGSSSIVQRHVNALVLGLFLRAEVPDATKLSCKWFFEGDESQCLRFLHWLNHQADELADKLKRLTQGTVLMSLTATQLLTRTQAMMQQVDIRWRSQLAILLENIEALKADNSAWEETPAGKAIAYQLRDYRGAYLFSKLISEAFLPGHGFPVGVVNFNYLTADELEKRRAIKATQADPNEGGESFSRRIEKLPSRDLPTALREYAPGADVVLGGKVYRSSGIMLGKVLASGQELSGDHHIPWFWHCRKCGAGATSTTRPVECSHCKADIQQLDVKRYLQPVGFATDIRYQAHNDVSMPAQLPWKDPRVLVPSSVWVSLPDAELGRYRFSHSGELFHFSEGEFGHGYAICLSCGRAESQTQPQRTPENLKNPERENTHYLLRGGSNDRQGSNKLCHGHVHKDLWLGYSSRTDMVELQLNDDNGLLIRDEVAARSLAVALREGLAHKLGIENTELGVTTQQARDINGYTGYSIFIYDNNAGGAGYAVQLIDHWADVFNYARKLLDCSCDKFCHHCLLSYDSQHYVNRLDRHHALTLLTNVRLQRL
;
A
#
# COMPACT_ATOMS: atom_id res chain seq x y z
N ILE A 1 -13.38 -53.41 32.80
CA ILE A 1 -12.20 -54.00 33.48
C ILE A 1 -11.33 -54.68 32.43
N GLU A 2 -11.85 -55.64 31.66
CA GLU A 2 -11.10 -56.30 30.57
C GLU A 2 -10.46 -55.36 29.54
N VAL A 3 -11.15 -54.30 29.11
CA VAL A 3 -10.58 -53.28 28.20
C VAL A 3 -9.40 -52.54 28.83
N TRP A 4 -9.48 -52.26 30.13
CA TRP A 4 -8.40 -51.59 30.86
C TRP A 4 -7.19 -52.52 31.02
N ASP A 5 -7.42 -53.79 31.34
CA ASP A 5 -6.36 -54.79 31.46
C ASP A 5 -5.68 -55.08 30.12
N ALA A 6 -6.39 -54.92 29.00
CA ALA A 6 -5.83 -55.00 27.66
C ALA A 6 -4.99 -53.77 27.26
N ILE A 7 -5.36 -52.56 27.70
CA ILE A 7 -4.66 -51.32 27.33
C ILE A 7 -3.50 -51.00 28.29
N ARG A 8 -3.62 -51.35 29.57
CA ARG A 8 -2.64 -51.05 30.62
C ARG A 8 -1.19 -51.45 30.27
N PRO A 9 -0.90 -52.60 29.62
CA PRO A 9 0.46 -52.98 29.22
C PRO A 9 1.10 -52.01 28.20
N CYS A 10 0.29 -51.29 27.42
CA CYS A 10 0.76 -50.30 26.47
C CYS A 10 1.04 -48.93 27.12
N LEU A 11 0.68 -48.73 28.39
CA LEU A 11 0.83 -47.47 29.10
C LEU A 11 1.97 -47.56 30.13
N ARG A 12 2.72 -46.47 30.27
CA ARG A 12 3.76 -46.33 31.29
C ARG A 12 3.18 -45.62 32.50
N GLN A 13 3.55 -46.06 33.70
CA GLN A 13 3.11 -45.43 34.94
C GLN A 13 4.00 -44.22 35.26
N PHE A 14 3.38 -43.05 35.39
CA PHE A 14 3.95 -41.78 35.84
C PHE A 14 3.33 -41.39 37.19
N GLU A 15 3.93 -40.40 37.87
CA GLU A 15 3.41 -39.89 39.16
C GLU A 15 1.98 -39.36 39.09
N SER A 16 1.54 -38.89 37.90
CA SER A 16 0.20 -38.37 37.65
C SER A 16 -0.79 -39.41 37.07
N GLY A 17 -0.38 -40.66 36.90
CA GLY A 17 -1.22 -41.74 36.35
C GLY A 17 -0.54 -42.54 35.23
N TYR A 18 -1.32 -43.27 34.42
CA TYR A 18 -0.80 -44.04 33.28
C TYR A 18 -0.86 -43.21 32.00
N GLN A 19 0.26 -43.09 31.28
CA GLN A 19 0.34 -42.35 30.01
C GLN A 19 1.13 -43.16 28.96
N LEU A 20 0.79 -42.95 27.69
CA LEU A 20 1.54 -43.50 26.56
C LEU A 20 2.76 -42.60 26.28
N ASP A 21 3.97 -43.14 26.43
CA ASP A 21 5.20 -42.41 26.11
C ASP A 21 5.56 -42.62 24.63
N ILE A 22 4.94 -41.81 23.76
CA ILE A 22 5.10 -41.89 22.30
C ILE A 22 6.58 -41.83 21.88
N LYS A 23 7.44 -41.11 22.62
CA LYS A 23 8.86 -40.98 22.24
C LYS A 23 9.66 -42.26 22.43
N GLN A 24 9.26 -43.12 23.36
CA GLN A 24 9.97 -44.37 23.67
C GLN A 24 9.22 -45.62 23.18
N GLN A 25 7.90 -45.53 22.98
CA GLN A 25 7.04 -46.68 22.70
C GLN A 25 6.45 -46.68 21.28
N ALA A 26 6.62 -45.61 20.50
CA ALA A 26 6.13 -45.56 19.12
C ALA A 26 7.29 -45.64 18.12
N GLU A 27 7.13 -46.54 17.15
CA GLU A 27 8.01 -46.65 15.99
C GLU A 27 7.21 -46.36 14.72
N PHE A 28 7.89 -45.83 13.70
CA PHE A 28 7.30 -45.70 12.38
C PHE A 28 7.50 -47.00 11.60
N TYR A 29 6.42 -47.58 11.13
CA TYR A 29 6.45 -48.70 10.19
C TYR A 29 5.76 -48.30 8.88
N SER A 30 6.25 -48.82 7.76
CA SER A 30 5.54 -48.74 6.49
C SER A 30 4.57 -49.92 6.44
N PRO A 31 3.25 -49.69 6.42
CA PRO A 31 2.31 -50.80 6.40
C PRO A 31 2.37 -51.53 5.06
N LYS A 32 2.59 -52.85 5.12
CA LYS A 32 2.54 -53.73 3.95
C LYS A 32 1.11 -53.94 3.45
N GLN A 33 0.16 -53.84 4.36
CA GLN A 33 -1.26 -54.01 4.09
C GLN A 33 -2.03 -52.94 4.83
N VAL A 34 -3.00 -52.33 4.16
CA VAL A 34 -3.88 -51.31 4.73
C VAL A 34 -5.33 -51.59 4.36
N TRP A 35 -6.26 -51.17 5.19
CA TRP A 35 -7.68 -51.29 4.91
C TRP A 35 -8.20 -50.02 4.22
N ARG A 36 -8.76 -50.13 3.01
CA ARG A 36 -9.40 -49.02 2.31
C ARG A 36 -10.78 -48.75 2.91
N CYS A 37 -10.98 -47.56 3.45
CA CYS A 37 -12.32 -47.10 3.84
C CYS A 37 -13.23 -47.00 2.60
N PRO A 38 -14.41 -47.63 2.58
CA PRO A 38 -15.32 -47.56 1.43
C PRO A 38 -15.90 -46.15 1.22
N TYR A 39 -16.03 -45.36 2.28
CA TYR A 39 -16.64 -44.01 2.23
C TYR A 39 -15.64 -42.88 1.96
N THR A 40 -14.53 -42.87 2.71
CA THR A 40 -13.55 -41.78 2.65
C THR A 40 -12.37 -42.10 1.74
N ARG A 41 -12.25 -43.36 1.28
CA ARG A 41 -11.09 -43.90 0.55
C ARG A 41 -9.75 -43.74 1.30
N ARG A 42 -9.77 -43.46 2.59
CA ARG A 42 -8.56 -43.40 3.41
C ARG A 42 -7.99 -44.80 3.65
N ALA A 43 -6.67 -44.91 3.64
CA ALA A 43 -5.97 -46.07 4.19
C ALA A 43 -6.12 -46.07 5.72
N LEU A 44 -6.53 -47.21 6.26
CA LEU A 44 -6.65 -47.46 7.69
C LEU A 44 -5.63 -48.53 8.05
N ASP A 45 -4.92 -48.31 9.15
CA ASP A 45 -4.01 -49.27 9.76
C ASP A 45 -4.77 -50.46 10.37
N VAL A 46 -5.94 -50.21 10.95
CA VAL A 46 -6.78 -51.23 11.58
C VAL A 46 -8.26 -50.96 11.36
N THR A 47 -9.07 -52.02 11.45
CA THR A 47 -10.54 -51.94 11.42
C THR A 47 -11.13 -52.71 12.59
N LEU A 48 -12.34 -52.33 13.02
CA LEU A 48 -13.07 -53.09 14.03
C LEU A 48 -14.06 -54.02 13.30
N LEU A 49 -13.82 -55.34 13.39
CA LEU A 49 -14.64 -56.37 12.72
C LEU A 49 -14.75 -56.17 11.18
N GLY A 50 -13.76 -55.52 10.56
CA GLY A 50 -13.76 -55.19 9.14
C GLY A 50 -14.49 -53.90 8.79
N TYR A 51 -15.06 -53.17 9.75
CA TYR A 51 -15.75 -51.90 9.50
C TYR A 51 -14.81 -50.70 9.68
N SER A 52 -15.02 -49.69 8.83
CA SER A 52 -14.31 -48.42 8.93
C SER A 52 -14.74 -47.63 10.17
N PRO A 53 -13.83 -46.90 10.86
CA PRO A 53 -14.22 -45.97 11.92
C PRO A 53 -14.97 -44.73 11.39
N TYR A 54 -14.99 -44.51 10.08
CA TYR A 54 -15.66 -43.39 9.42
C TYR A 54 -17.02 -43.81 8.85
N LEU A 55 -17.85 -44.48 9.65
CA LEU A 55 -19.20 -44.86 9.24
C LEU A 55 -20.06 -43.63 8.92
N PRO A 56 -20.90 -43.66 7.88
CA PRO A 56 -21.84 -42.59 7.60
C PRO A 56 -22.86 -42.47 8.76
N GLY A 57 -23.11 -41.24 9.22
CA GLY A 57 -24.04 -40.97 10.33
C GLY A 57 -25.52 -41.18 9.99
N SER A 58 -25.85 -41.46 8.72
CA SER A 58 -27.21 -41.71 8.24
C SER A 58 -27.61 -43.18 8.39
N LYS A 59 -28.75 -43.44 9.04
CA LYS A 59 -29.30 -44.80 9.25
C LYS A 59 -29.69 -45.55 7.97
N GLU A 60 -29.71 -44.87 6.83
CA GLU A 60 -30.15 -45.42 5.53
C GLU A 60 -29.03 -46.12 4.75
N ILE A 61 -27.76 -45.93 5.12
CA ILE A 61 -26.62 -46.54 4.43
C ILE A 61 -26.17 -47.76 5.23
N ALA A 62 -26.35 -48.95 4.66
CA ALA A 62 -25.84 -50.17 5.26
C ALA A 62 -24.31 -50.11 5.36
N PRO A 63 -23.71 -50.47 6.52
CA PRO A 63 -22.27 -50.37 6.68
C PRO A 63 -21.55 -51.39 5.79
N GLU A 64 -20.79 -50.91 4.81
CA GLU A 64 -19.84 -51.70 4.03
C GLU A 64 -18.54 -51.97 4.79
N LYS A 65 -17.97 -53.16 4.57
CA LYS A 65 -16.65 -53.52 5.11
C LYS A 65 -15.54 -52.86 4.32
N ALA A 66 -14.47 -52.50 5.02
CA ALA A 66 -13.24 -52.05 4.40
C ALA A 66 -12.58 -53.22 3.65
N VAL A 67 -11.89 -52.88 2.57
CA VAL A 67 -11.17 -53.85 1.72
C VAL A 67 -9.69 -53.80 2.07
N LEU A 68 -9.08 -54.96 2.27
CA LEU A 68 -7.63 -55.04 2.51
C LEU A 68 -6.90 -54.85 1.18
N ILE A 69 -5.93 -53.94 1.16
CA ILE A 69 -5.11 -53.60 0.00
C ILE A 69 -3.63 -53.77 0.36
N GLU A 70 -2.89 -54.44 -0.51
CA GLU A 70 -1.44 -54.54 -0.40
C GLU A 70 -0.77 -53.25 -0.86
N MET A 71 0.15 -52.75 -0.04
CA MET A 71 0.90 -51.53 -0.33
C MET A 71 2.28 -51.88 -0.89
N PRO A 72 2.77 -51.13 -1.89
CA PRO A 72 4.08 -51.36 -2.48
C PRO A 72 5.20 -51.02 -1.50
N GLU A 73 6.23 -51.87 -1.43
CA GLU A 73 7.44 -51.63 -0.65
C GLU A 73 8.58 -51.08 -1.52
N LEU A 74 9.35 -50.13 -0.99
CA LEU A 74 10.54 -49.63 -1.67
C LEU A 74 11.56 -50.78 -1.83
N PRO A 75 12.10 -51.02 -3.04
CA PRO A 75 13.03 -52.12 -3.32
C PRO A 75 14.27 -52.09 -2.43
N VAL A 76 14.76 -50.89 -2.11
CA VAL A 76 15.93 -50.66 -1.27
C VAL A 76 15.65 -49.54 -0.29
N ARG A 77 16.10 -49.68 0.96
CA ARG A 77 15.90 -48.67 2.01
C ARG A 77 16.47 -47.32 1.56
N HIS A 78 15.58 -46.35 1.36
CA HIS A 78 15.90 -44.99 0.90
C HIS A 78 16.73 -44.93 -0.40
N TRP A 79 16.62 -45.94 -1.27
CA TRP A 79 17.36 -46.02 -2.52
C TRP A 79 18.88 -46.03 -2.38
N ARG A 80 19.40 -46.43 -1.22
CA ARG A 80 20.84 -46.49 -0.95
C ARG A 80 21.40 -47.87 -1.25
N LEU A 81 22.39 -47.92 -2.13
CA LEU A 81 23.16 -49.12 -2.43
C LEU A 81 24.07 -49.48 -1.25
N SER A 82 24.30 -50.78 -1.05
CA SER A 82 25.10 -51.33 0.07
C SER A 82 26.54 -50.82 0.12
N GLY A 83 27.08 -50.34 -1.00
CA GLY A 83 28.46 -49.81 -1.13
C GLY A 83 28.61 -48.30 -0.99
N GLY A 84 27.54 -47.56 -0.69
CA GLY A 84 27.57 -46.09 -0.68
C GLY A 84 27.31 -45.53 -2.08
N GLY A 85 26.06 -45.18 -2.35
CA GLY A 85 25.58 -44.65 -3.62
C GLY A 85 24.06 -44.63 -3.62
N GLU A 86 23.44 -43.76 -4.42
CA GLU A 86 21.98 -43.73 -4.56
C GLU A 86 21.58 -44.22 -5.94
N ILE A 87 20.47 -44.95 -5.99
CA ILE A 87 19.88 -45.42 -7.26
C ILE A 87 19.49 -44.20 -8.09
N ALA A 88 19.77 -44.26 -9.40
CA ALA A 88 19.52 -43.18 -10.34
C ALA A 88 18.04 -42.79 -10.36
N ARG A 89 17.74 -41.57 -10.80
CA ARG A 89 16.34 -41.10 -10.87
C ARG A 89 15.55 -41.87 -11.93
N GLU A 90 16.15 -42.26 -13.05
CA GLU A 90 15.45 -43.04 -14.09
C GLU A 90 14.99 -44.41 -13.58
N GLU A 91 15.87 -45.15 -12.88
CA GLU A 91 15.52 -46.46 -12.32
C GLU A 91 14.38 -46.38 -11.27
N ARG A 92 14.33 -45.28 -10.51
CA ARG A 92 13.23 -45.03 -9.56
C ARG A 92 11.92 -44.72 -10.26
N LEU A 93 11.97 -43.99 -11.39
CA LEU A 93 10.80 -43.76 -12.24
C LEU A 93 10.29 -45.05 -12.86
N GLU A 94 11.19 -45.87 -13.40
CA GLU A 94 10.84 -47.15 -14.00
C GLU A 94 10.15 -48.06 -12.98
N TRP A 95 10.63 -48.11 -11.74
CA TRP A 95 9.94 -48.84 -10.67
C TRP A 95 8.55 -48.30 -10.37
N LEU A 96 8.37 -46.97 -10.37
CA LEU A 96 7.06 -46.34 -10.16
C LEU A 96 6.04 -46.60 -11.28
N GLU A 97 6.52 -46.84 -12.50
CA GLU A 97 5.68 -47.08 -13.67
C GLU A 97 5.38 -48.57 -13.88
N SER A 98 6.37 -49.44 -13.63
CA SER A 98 6.27 -50.88 -13.88
C SER A 98 5.62 -51.69 -12.76
N ASN A 99 5.57 -51.17 -11.53
CA ASN A 99 5.08 -51.92 -10.38
C ASN A 99 3.54 -52.00 -10.33
N ALA A 100 3.01 -53.22 -10.49
CA ALA A 100 1.57 -53.49 -10.48
C ALA A 100 0.87 -53.07 -9.17
N LEU A 101 1.54 -53.18 -8.01
CA LEU A 101 0.97 -52.75 -6.72
C LEU A 101 0.81 -51.24 -6.63
N ILE A 102 1.72 -50.47 -7.26
CA ILE A 102 1.59 -49.01 -7.33
C ILE A 102 0.41 -48.63 -8.23
N GLN A 103 0.29 -49.27 -9.40
CA GLN A 103 -0.82 -49.01 -10.31
C GLN A 103 -2.16 -49.31 -9.63
N HIS A 104 -2.29 -50.46 -8.97
CA HIS A 104 -3.49 -50.82 -8.22
C HIS A 104 -3.76 -49.82 -7.08
N ALA A 105 -2.75 -49.45 -6.28
CA ALA A 105 -2.93 -48.47 -5.21
C ALA A 105 -3.30 -47.06 -5.73
N ARG A 106 -2.91 -46.69 -6.96
CA ARG A 106 -3.34 -45.43 -7.61
C ARG A 106 -4.81 -45.50 -8.03
N GLU A 107 -5.26 -46.59 -8.65
CA GLU A 107 -6.67 -46.82 -9.01
C GLU A 107 -7.58 -46.74 -7.78
N GLU A 108 -7.10 -47.31 -6.68
CA GLU A 108 -7.80 -47.36 -5.39
C GLU A 108 -7.74 -46.02 -4.62
N GLY A 109 -7.00 -45.03 -5.13
CA GLY A 109 -6.84 -43.70 -4.54
C GLY A 109 -5.97 -43.65 -3.28
N LEU A 110 -5.23 -44.72 -2.99
CA LEU A 110 -4.35 -44.84 -1.82
C LEU A 110 -2.91 -44.38 -2.10
N TRP A 111 -2.50 -44.36 -3.36
CA TRP A 111 -1.20 -43.86 -3.79
C TRP A 111 -1.34 -42.50 -4.49
N SER A 112 -0.92 -41.43 -3.82
CA SER A 112 -1.05 -40.06 -4.33
C SER A 112 0.19 -39.61 -5.10
N THR A 113 0.07 -38.51 -5.85
CA THR A 113 1.23 -37.82 -6.47
C THR A 113 2.30 -37.43 -5.45
N ARG A 114 1.94 -37.26 -4.17
CA ARG A 114 2.89 -37.02 -3.08
C ARG A 114 3.71 -38.27 -2.76
N SER A 115 3.09 -39.45 -2.82
CA SER A 115 3.76 -40.75 -2.64
C SER A 115 4.77 -40.98 -3.77
N ASP A 116 4.41 -40.65 -5.01
CA ASP A 116 5.33 -40.68 -6.16
C ASP A 116 6.56 -39.81 -5.94
N ARG A 117 6.37 -38.53 -5.57
CA ARG A 117 7.48 -37.61 -5.31
C ARG A 117 8.39 -38.08 -4.16
N LEU A 118 7.80 -38.64 -3.11
CA LEU A 118 8.55 -39.21 -1.98
C LEU A 118 9.38 -40.41 -2.42
N ALA A 119 8.80 -41.32 -3.22
CA ALA A 119 9.51 -42.45 -3.79
C ALA A 119 10.62 -42.00 -4.77
N LEU A 120 10.39 -40.97 -5.59
CA LEU A 120 11.43 -40.37 -6.44
C LEU A 120 12.50 -39.60 -5.66
N LYS A 121 12.30 -39.39 -4.36
CA LYS A 121 13.15 -38.54 -3.52
C LYS A 121 13.29 -37.13 -4.15
N ASP A 122 12.24 -36.65 -4.78
CA ASP A 122 12.21 -35.32 -5.39
C ASP A 122 12.43 -34.26 -4.31
N SER A 123 13.03 -33.14 -4.70
CA SER A 123 13.22 -32.00 -3.80
C SER A 123 11.86 -31.51 -3.29
N TRP A 124 11.68 -31.48 -1.97
CA TRP A 124 10.52 -30.83 -1.37
C TRP A 124 10.78 -29.34 -1.31
N TYR A 125 9.80 -28.53 -1.69
CA TYR A 125 9.85 -27.09 -1.50
C TYR A 125 8.80 -26.70 -0.47
N ARG A 126 9.23 -25.99 0.56
CA ARG A 126 8.35 -25.26 1.46
C ARG A 126 8.65 -23.79 1.32
N LEU A 127 7.60 -23.09 0.91
CA LEU A 127 7.61 -21.66 0.66
C LEU A 127 6.93 -20.94 1.82
N GLU A 128 7.55 -19.87 2.30
CA GLU A 128 6.93 -18.92 3.21
C GLU A 128 7.13 -17.49 2.68
N GLU A 129 6.29 -16.57 3.13
CA GLU A 129 6.36 -15.15 2.77
C GLU A 129 7.16 -14.36 3.81
N HIS A 130 7.95 -13.39 3.34
CA HIS A 130 8.57 -12.37 4.15
C HIS A 130 8.31 -10.98 3.56
N SER A 131 7.39 -10.21 4.17
CA SER A 131 7.02 -8.89 3.66
C SER A 131 6.60 -7.94 4.78
N ALA A 132 6.62 -6.64 4.52
CA ALA A 132 6.15 -5.62 5.46
C ALA A 132 4.64 -5.72 5.75
N GLN A 133 3.90 -6.53 4.99
CA GLN A 133 2.47 -6.78 5.19
C GLN A 133 2.20 -7.88 6.23
N ARG A 134 3.22 -8.67 6.57
CA ARG A 134 3.17 -9.68 7.64
C ARG A 134 3.53 -9.05 8.98
N THR A 135 3.08 -9.69 10.07
CA THR A 135 3.46 -9.21 11.41
C THR A 135 4.96 -9.45 11.66
N PRO A 136 5.63 -8.60 12.46
CA PRO A 136 7.04 -8.78 12.79
C PRO A 136 7.36 -10.16 13.37
N GLU A 137 6.46 -10.72 14.19
CA GLU A 137 6.65 -12.03 14.82
C GLU A 137 6.62 -13.16 13.78
N GLN A 138 5.75 -13.05 12.77
CA GLN A 138 5.67 -14.03 11.68
C GLN A 138 6.91 -14.00 10.79
N ASN A 139 7.37 -12.80 10.43
CA ASN A 139 8.61 -12.63 9.66
C ASN A 139 9.81 -13.22 10.42
N GLN A 140 9.96 -12.89 11.71
CA GLN A 140 11.02 -13.42 12.55
C GLN A 140 10.94 -14.96 12.70
N PHE A 141 9.73 -15.51 12.79
CA PHE A 141 9.52 -16.96 12.80
C PHE A 141 9.97 -17.61 11.48
N ASN A 142 9.54 -17.05 10.34
CA ASN A 142 9.87 -17.55 9.01
C ASN A 142 11.38 -17.47 8.74
N GLU A 143 12.06 -16.39 9.15
CA GLU A 143 13.52 -16.28 9.08
C GLU A 143 14.22 -17.40 9.85
N LYS A 144 13.78 -17.72 11.07
CA LYS A 144 14.36 -18.82 11.87
C LYS A 144 14.12 -20.18 11.21
N GLN A 145 12.95 -20.40 10.62
CA GLN A 145 12.66 -21.64 9.88
C GLN A 145 13.52 -21.75 8.62
N PHE A 146 13.76 -20.63 7.92
CA PHE A 146 14.61 -20.60 6.74
C PHE A 146 16.07 -20.89 7.08
N LYS A 147 16.61 -20.24 8.12
CA LYS A 147 17.97 -20.49 8.63
C LYS A 147 18.20 -21.94 9.05
N SER A 148 17.17 -22.58 9.63
CA SER A 148 17.25 -23.99 10.04
C SER A 148 16.98 -24.99 8.90
N GLY A 149 16.76 -24.54 7.67
CA GLY A 149 16.46 -25.39 6.50
C GLY A 149 15.08 -26.04 6.51
N LYS A 150 14.22 -25.69 7.47
CA LYS A 150 12.83 -26.16 7.58
C LYS A 150 11.90 -25.47 6.58
N VAL A 151 12.30 -24.30 6.10
CA VAL A 151 11.75 -23.59 4.94
C VAL A 151 12.93 -23.41 4.00
N ASN A 152 12.78 -23.75 2.73
CA ASN A 152 13.87 -23.70 1.75
C ASN A 152 13.58 -22.76 0.58
N VAL A 153 12.40 -22.13 0.57
CA VAL A 153 12.07 -21.02 -0.32
C VAL A 153 11.44 -19.90 0.51
N LEU A 154 11.98 -18.70 0.42
CA LEU A 154 11.42 -17.52 1.08
C LEU A 154 11.05 -16.50 0.01
N ASN A 155 9.75 -16.24 -0.16
CA ASN A 155 9.26 -15.21 -1.07
C ASN A 155 9.30 -13.85 -0.36
N CYS A 156 10.19 -12.97 -0.80
CA CYS A 156 10.52 -11.75 -0.09
C CYS A 156 10.12 -10.50 -0.87
N SER A 157 9.62 -9.47 -0.17
CA SER A 157 9.60 -8.11 -0.73
C SER A 157 10.96 -7.42 -0.52
N THR A 158 11.01 -6.09 -0.65
CA THR A 158 12.18 -5.26 -0.34
C THR A 158 12.69 -5.41 1.10
N THR A 159 11.93 -6.05 2.00
CA THR A 159 12.33 -6.28 3.39
C THR A 159 13.62 -7.08 3.56
N MET A 160 13.99 -7.89 2.55
CA MET A 160 15.20 -8.72 2.57
C MET A 160 16.32 -8.14 1.69
N GLU A 161 16.12 -6.94 1.15
CA GLU A 161 17.11 -6.25 0.33
C GLU A 161 18.27 -5.72 1.20
N MET A 162 17.94 -5.20 2.39
CA MET A 162 18.89 -4.61 3.33
C MET A 162 18.80 -5.25 4.73
N GLY A 163 19.95 -5.41 5.39
CA GLY A 163 20.02 -5.53 6.85
C GLY A 163 19.73 -6.89 7.52
N VAL A 164 19.28 -7.93 6.82
CA VAL A 164 19.04 -9.25 7.44
C VAL A 164 20.14 -10.25 7.05
N ASP A 165 20.88 -10.74 8.04
CA ASP A 165 21.80 -11.86 7.85
C ASP A 165 21.03 -13.18 7.89
N ILE A 166 20.78 -13.76 6.73
CA ILE A 166 20.14 -15.09 6.55
C ILE A 166 21.14 -16.19 6.23
N GLY A 167 22.45 -15.90 6.26
CA GLY A 167 23.47 -16.73 5.65
C GLY A 167 23.40 -16.68 4.12
N GLY A 168 24.37 -17.28 3.42
CA GLY A 168 24.35 -17.28 1.96
C GLY A 168 23.22 -18.13 1.39
N MET A 169 22.78 -17.84 0.17
CA MET A 169 21.75 -18.59 -0.55
C MET A 169 22.35 -19.18 -1.82
N SER A 170 21.97 -20.38 -2.24
CA SER A 170 22.48 -20.94 -3.49
C SER A 170 21.81 -20.30 -4.72
N LEU A 171 20.57 -19.83 -4.57
CA LEU A 171 19.79 -19.22 -5.64
C LEU A 171 18.99 -18.01 -5.12
N VAL A 172 19.03 -16.92 -5.88
CA VAL A 172 18.10 -15.79 -5.75
C VAL A 172 17.27 -15.72 -7.02
N ALA A 173 15.94 -15.75 -6.89
CA ALA A 173 15.03 -15.57 -8.01
C ALA A 173 14.24 -14.27 -7.83
N MET A 174 14.34 -13.39 -8.83
CA MET A 174 13.63 -12.11 -8.90
C MET A 174 12.44 -12.26 -9.84
N ASN A 175 11.21 -12.17 -9.32
CA ASN A 175 9.98 -12.33 -10.11
C ASN A 175 9.66 -11.14 -11.04
N ASN A 176 10.29 -9.99 -10.77
CA ASN A 176 10.28 -8.80 -11.61
C ASN A 176 11.70 -8.24 -11.63
N VAL A 177 12.00 -7.47 -12.68
CA VAL A 177 13.20 -6.63 -12.69
C VAL A 177 13.11 -5.60 -11.53
N PRO A 178 14.11 -5.53 -10.65
CA PRO A 178 14.20 -4.53 -9.59
C PRO A 178 14.21 -3.09 -10.13
N PRO A 179 13.66 -2.10 -9.40
CA PRO A 179 13.47 -0.74 -9.91
C PRO A 179 14.74 -0.03 -10.37
N ALA A 180 15.85 -0.20 -9.63
CA ALA A 180 17.12 0.42 -9.92
C ALA A 180 18.28 -0.61 -9.92
N PRO A 181 19.41 -0.29 -10.58
CA PRO A 181 20.60 -1.14 -10.62
C PRO A 181 21.08 -1.54 -9.24
N ALA A 182 21.10 -0.60 -8.29
CA ALA A 182 21.54 -0.84 -6.93
C ALA A 182 20.65 -1.89 -6.22
N ASN A 183 19.32 -1.85 -6.43
CA ASN A 183 18.42 -2.85 -5.86
C ASN A 183 18.73 -4.25 -6.43
N TYR A 184 19.01 -4.32 -7.74
CA TYR A 184 19.40 -5.57 -8.38
C TYR A 184 20.69 -6.13 -7.77
N LEU A 185 21.74 -5.33 -7.68
CA LEU A 185 23.03 -5.76 -7.15
C LEU A 185 22.94 -6.20 -5.69
N GLN A 186 22.15 -5.49 -4.86
CA GLN A 186 21.92 -5.88 -3.47
C GLN A 186 21.17 -7.21 -3.35
N ARG A 187 20.15 -7.44 -4.19
CA ARG A 187 19.38 -8.70 -4.19
C ARG A 187 20.19 -9.86 -4.74
N ALA A 188 20.83 -9.68 -5.89
CA ALA A 188 21.67 -10.70 -6.53
C ALA A 188 22.88 -11.07 -5.64
N GLY A 189 23.45 -10.09 -4.93
CA GLY A 189 24.53 -10.31 -3.96
C GLY A 189 24.17 -11.15 -2.74
N ARG A 190 22.89 -11.51 -2.55
CA ARG A 190 22.47 -12.50 -1.54
C ARG A 190 22.75 -13.94 -1.97
N ALA A 191 22.93 -14.17 -3.27
CA ALA A 191 23.36 -15.47 -3.79
C ALA A 191 24.86 -15.65 -3.55
N GLY A 192 25.26 -16.79 -2.98
CA GLY A 192 26.65 -17.15 -2.69
C GLY A 192 26.88 -17.49 -1.22
N ARG A 193 27.40 -18.71 -0.96
CA ARG A 193 27.91 -19.15 0.34
C ARG A 193 29.41 -19.36 0.28
N ARG A 194 30.10 -19.10 1.40
CA ARG A 194 31.50 -19.53 1.57
C ARG A 194 31.57 -21.06 1.48
N GLY A 195 32.25 -21.58 0.47
CA GLY A 195 32.45 -23.02 0.25
C GLY A 195 31.47 -23.70 -0.71
N GLU A 196 30.47 -22.99 -1.24
CA GLU A 196 29.64 -23.51 -2.35
C GLU A 196 30.32 -23.21 -3.70
N SER A 197 30.33 -24.19 -4.60
CA SER A 197 31.03 -24.11 -5.89
C SER A 197 30.30 -23.26 -6.94
N ALA A 198 28.99 -23.00 -6.75
CA ALA A 198 28.18 -22.19 -7.65
C ALA A 198 27.03 -21.52 -6.90
N SER A 199 26.71 -20.29 -7.32
CA SER A 199 25.48 -19.58 -6.95
C SER A 199 24.86 -18.97 -8.20
N ALA A 200 23.56 -18.75 -8.18
CA ALA A 200 22.83 -18.17 -9.31
C ALA A 200 21.88 -17.05 -8.88
N ALA A 201 21.73 -16.07 -9.75
CA ALA A 201 20.67 -15.07 -9.69
C ALA A 201 19.86 -15.15 -10.99
N ILE A 202 18.55 -15.36 -10.87
CA ILE A 202 17.63 -15.46 -12.01
C ILE A 202 16.65 -14.31 -11.92
N THR A 203 16.44 -13.60 -13.03
CA THR A 203 15.47 -12.50 -13.13
C THR A 203 14.43 -12.79 -14.18
N LEU A 204 13.15 -12.81 -13.79
CA LEU A 204 12.02 -12.92 -14.69
C LEU A 204 11.67 -11.52 -15.20
N CYS A 205 11.85 -11.32 -16.51
CA CYS A 205 11.50 -10.08 -17.19
C CYS A 205 10.07 -10.18 -17.72
N LYS A 206 9.13 -9.48 -17.05
CA LYS A 206 7.75 -9.39 -17.55
C LYS A 206 7.69 -8.54 -18.81
N ASN A 207 6.58 -8.66 -19.56
CA ASN A 207 6.28 -7.81 -20.71
C ASN A 207 5.88 -6.37 -20.28
N THR A 208 6.73 -5.73 -19.50
CA THR A 208 6.67 -4.29 -19.21
C THR A 208 7.82 -3.62 -19.95
N ALA A 209 7.73 -2.31 -20.22
CA ALA A 209 8.81 -1.60 -20.91
C ALA A 209 10.15 -1.75 -20.18
N HIS A 210 10.13 -1.61 -18.85
CA HIS A 210 11.34 -1.79 -18.04
C HIS A 210 11.89 -3.22 -18.10
N GLY A 211 11.01 -4.23 -18.02
CA GLY A 211 11.38 -5.64 -18.13
C GLY A 211 11.98 -6.00 -19.49
N MET A 212 11.35 -5.57 -20.57
CA MET A 212 11.81 -5.85 -21.94
C MET A 212 13.14 -5.18 -22.26
N GLU A 213 13.38 -3.98 -21.74
CA GLU A 213 14.64 -3.27 -21.97
C GLU A 213 15.79 -3.93 -21.20
N VAL A 214 15.56 -4.39 -19.96
CA VAL A 214 16.55 -5.21 -19.23
C VAL A 214 16.77 -6.57 -19.88
N PHE A 215 15.74 -7.16 -20.50
CA PHE A 215 15.92 -8.41 -21.26
C PHE A 215 16.84 -8.23 -22.48
N LYS A 216 16.79 -7.07 -23.14
CA LYS A 216 17.70 -6.73 -24.25
C LYS A 216 19.13 -6.44 -23.78
N ASP A 217 19.29 -5.79 -22.62
CA ASP A 217 20.59 -5.56 -21.98
C ASP A 217 20.64 -6.19 -20.57
N PRO A 218 20.95 -7.50 -20.46
CA PRO A 218 21.04 -8.18 -19.18
C PRO A 218 22.13 -7.62 -18.25
N LEU A 219 23.11 -6.89 -18.78
CA LEU A 219 24.21 -6.31 -18.03
C LEU A 219 23.91 -4.90 -17.50
N TRP A 220 22.69 -4.39 -17.71
CA TRP A 220 22.29 -3.03 -17.32
C TRP A 220 22.69 -2.67 -15.88
N ALA A 221 22.52 -3.60 -14.92
CA ALA A 221 22.77 -3.34 -13.51
C ALA A 221 24.26 -3.16 -13.20
N PHE A 222 25.15 -3.73 -14.01
CA PHE A 222 26.59 -3.64 -13.88
C PHE A 222 27.18 -2.48 -14.67
N ASN A 223 26.57 -2.16 -15.83
CA ASN A 223 27.03 -1.10 -16.72
C ASN A 223 26.50 0.29 -16.29
N THR A 224 25.36 0.35 -15.60
CA THR A 224 24.80 1.62 -15.12
C THR A 224 25.64 2.16 -13.96
N THR A 225 26.22 3.34 -14.15
CA THR A 225 26.98 4.03 -13.10
C THR A 225 26.07 4.43 -11.95
N ALA A 226 26.18 3.75 -10.81
CA ALA A 226 25.48 4.13 -9.58
C ALA A 226 26.18 5.32 -8.91
N SER A 227 25.47 6.43 -8.72
CA SER A 227 25.97 7.55 -7.92
C SER A 227 25.92 7.18 -6.45
N ALA A 228 27.00 7.46 -5.71
CA ALA A 228 27.00 7.28 -4.26
C ALA A 228 25.92 8.18 -3.62
N PRO A 229 25.08 7.64 -2.71
CA PRO A 229 24.07 8.45 -2.05
C PRO A 229 24.74 9.57 -1.25
N ARG A 230 24.26 10.80 -1.42
CA ARG A 230 24.76 11.98 -0.71
C ARG A 230 23.67 12.51 0.20
N VAL A 231 23.96 12.62 1.49
CA VAL A 231 23.09 13.37 2.41
C VAL A 231 23.37 14.85 2.19
N ARG A 232 22.37 15.60 1.70
CA ARG A 232 22.46 17.04 1.53
C ARG A 232 21.56 17.78 2.53
N PHE A 233 22.10 18.81 3.16
CA PHE A 233 21.37 19.70 4.09
C PHE A 233 20.90 20.99 3.41
N GLY A 234 20.65 20.92 2.10
CA GLY A 234 20.26 22.06 1.25
C GLY A 234 18.78 22.43 1.30
N SER A 235 17.92 21.56 1.83
CA SER A 235 16.49 21.86 1.93
C SER A 235 16.18 22.76 3.12
N SER A 236 15.81 24.02 2.81
CA SER A 236 15.32 24.99 3.79
C SER A 236 14.09 24.48 4.54
N SER A 237 13.15 23.83 3.83
CA SER A 237 11.89 23.39 4.41
C SER A 237 12.08 22.23 5.39
N ILE A 238 12.92 21.24 5.07
CA ILE A 238 13.23 20.13 5.98
C ILE A 238 13.91 20.66 7.25
N VAL A 239 14.94 21.48 7.11
CA VAL A 239 15.68 22.02 8.26
C VAL A 239 14.75 22.87 9.14
N GLN A 240 13.90 23.71 8.55
CA GLN A 240 12.93 24.52 9.30
C GLN A 240 11.91 23.65 10.06
N ARG A 241 11.46 22.51 9.51
CA ARG A 241 10.57 21.59 10.23
C ARG A 241 11.23 20.93 11.43
N HIS A 242 12.53 20.62 11.35
CA HIS A 242 13.29 20.16 12.50
C HIS A 242 13.44 21.25 13.57
N VAL A 243 13.61 22.52 13.16
CA VAL A 243 13.55 23.67 14.07
C VAL A 243 12.18 23.74 14.75
N ASN A 244 11.09 23.67 13.98
CA ASN A 244 9.72 23.68 14.50
C ASN A 244 9.48 22.54 15.52
N ALA A 245 9.94 21.32 15.20
CA ALA A 245 9.80 20.16 16.06
C ALA A 245 10.58 20.30 17.38
N LEU A 246 11.82 20.79 17.32
CA LEU A 246 12.63 21.07 18.51
C LEU A 246 11.93 22.09 19.41
N VAL A 247 11.50 23.22 18.83
CA VAL A 247 10.93 24.34 19.57
C VAL A 247 9.57 23.98 20.16
N LEU A 248 8.70 23.28 19.40
CA LEU A 248 7.44 22.75 19.91
C LEU A 248 7.65 21.74 21.04
N GLY A 249 8.63 20.84 20.89
CA GLY A 249 8.97 19.86 21.94
C GLY A 249 9.45 20.52 23.23
N LEU A 250 10.24 21.59 23.13
CA LEU A 250 10.70 22.37 24.27
C LEU A 250 9.55 23.11 24.96
N PHE A 251 8.66 23.74 24.19
CA PHE A 251 7.44 24.36 24.71
C PHE A 251 6.58 23.35 25.47
N LEU A 252 6.26 22.20 24.85
CA LEU A 252 5.42 21.18 25.48
C LEU A 252 6.02 20.68 26.80
N ARG A 253 7.35 20.53 26.86
CA ARG A 253 8.04 20.11 28.08
C ARG A 253 8.06 21.18 29.18
N ALA A 254 8.17 22.45 28.81
CA ALA A 254 8.26 23.56 29.76
C ALA A 254 6.87 23.99 30.29
N GLU A 255 5.90 24.08 29.39
CA GLU A 255 4.61 24.76 29.64
C GLU A 255 3.42 23.81 29.80
N VAL A 256 3.61 22.50 29.53
CA VAL A 256 2.55 21.48 29.54
C VAL A 256 3.02 20.17 30.21
N PRO A 257 3.13 20.13 31.54
CA PRO A 257 3.64 18.95 32.26
C PRO A 257 2.73 17.71 32.20
N ASP A 258 1.41 17.86 32.00
CA ASP A 258 0.41 16.76 32.05
C ASP A 258 -0.45 16.64 30.78
N ALA A 259 0.19 16.54 29.61
CA ALA A 259 -0.52 16.32 28.35
C ALA A 259 -1.00 14.86 28.19
N THR A 260 -2.17 14.52 28.75
CA THR A 260 -2.73 13.15 28.66
C THR A 260 -3.28 12.79 27.26
N LYS A 261 -3.71 13.77 26.45
CA LYS A 261 -4.15 13.59 25.04
C LYS A 261 -3.87 14.83 24.16
N LEU A 262 -3.02 14.66 23.14
CA LEU A 262 -2.68 15.70 22.15
C LEU A 262 -3.74 15.76 21.00
N SER A 263 -4.90 16.35 21.29
CA SER A 263 -5.96 16.58 20.27
C SER A 263 -5.89 17.98 19.66
N CYS A 264 -6.41 18.14 18.44
CA CYS A 264 -6.49 19.45 17.78
C CYS A 264 -7.33 20.46 18.57
N LYS A 265 -8.45 20.01 19.18
CA LYS A 265 -9.25 20.84 20.10
C LYS A 265 -8.40 21.40 21.23
N TRP A 266 -7.66 20.54 21.92
CA TRP A 266 -6.82 20.96 23.05
C TRP A 266 -5.78 22.01 22.64
N PHE A 267 -5.25 21.93 21.42
CA PHE A 267 -4.19 22.81 20.98
C PHE A 267 -4.69 24.16 20.42
N PHE A 268 -5.71 24.13 19.56
CA PHE A 268 -6.15 25.31 18.79
C PHE A 268 -7.36 26.04 19.38
N GLU A 269 -8.19 25.39 20.19
CA GLU A 269 -9.43 25.96 20.71
C GLU A 269 -9.25 26.57 22.12
N GLY A 270 -10.03 27.60 22.45
CA GLY A 270 -10.01 28.32 23.73
C GLY A 270 -9.54 29.77 23.61
N ASP A 271 -9.96 30.61 24.56
CA ASP A 271 -9.61 32.04 24.63
C ASP A 271 -8.09 32.23 24.76
N GLU A 272 -7.45 31.43 25.63
CA GLU A 272 -6.00 31.22 25.67
C GLU A 272 -5.64 29.81 25.18
N SER A 273 -5.84 29.56 23.89
CA SER A 273 -5.43 28.29 23.28
C SER A 273 -3.93 28.00 23.47
N GLN A 274 -3.55 26.72 23.50
CA GLN A 274 -2.13 26.34 23.60
C GLN A 274 -1.31 26.82 22.41
N CYS A 275 -1.94 26.95 21.23
CA CYS A 275 -1.34 27.56 20.06
C CYS A 275 -0.98 29.04 20.31
N LEU A 276 -1.89 29.83 20.91
CA LEU A 276 -1.59 31.22 21.28
C LEU A 276 -0.50 31.30 22.36
N ARG A 277 -0.55 30.44 23.38
CA ARG A 277 0.51 30.34 24.39
C ARG A 277 1.86 30.01 23.76
N PHE A 278 1.89 29.08 22.82
CA PHE A 278 3.09 28.74 22.05
C PHE A 278 3.62 29.95 21.27
N LEU A 279 2.77 30.61 20.49
CA LEU A 279 3.17 31.79 19.71
C LEU A 279 3.69 32.93 20.60
N HIS A 280 3.07 33.16 21.76
CA HIS A 280 3.55 34.15 22.74
C HIS A 280 4.89 33.75 23.36
N TRP A 281 5.03 32.47 23.74
CA TRP A 281 6.25 31.92 24.30
C TRP A 281 7.45 32.10 23.35
N LEU A 282 7.26 31.92 22.03
CA LEU A 282 8.32 32.12 21.03
C LEU A 282 8.95 33.52 21.06
N ASN A 283 8.18 34.57 21.38
CA ASN A 283 8.66 35.96 21.34
C ASN A 283 9.80 36.25 22.33
N HIS A 284 9.90 35.45 23.40
CA HIS A 284 10.85 35.67 24.50
C HIS A 284 11.96 34.62 24.57
N GLN A 285 12.06 33.74 23.57
CA GLN A 285 12.88 32.53 23.62
C GLN A 285 14.12 32.58 22.72
N ALA A 286 14.34 33.69 22.01
CA ALA A 286 15.45 33.83 21.07
C ALA A 286 16.82 33.61 21.74
N ASP A 287 17.05 34.21 22.90
CA ASP A 287 18.33 34.11 23.61
C ASP A 287 18.53 32.73 24.26
N GLU A 288 17.49 32.19 24.92
CA GLU A 288 17.55 30.88 25.59
C GLU A 288 17.75 29.71 24.60
N LEU A 289 17.19 29.84 23.40
CA LEU A 289 17.25 28.81 22.36
C LEU A 289 18.41 28.98 21.38
N ALA A 290 19.15 30.10 21.43
CA ALA A 290 20.18 30.44 20.45
C ALA A 290 21.20 29.31 20.23
N ASP A 291 21.77 28.76 21.31
CA ASP A 291 22.77 27.70 21.22
C ASP A 291 22.21 26.39 20.67
N LYS A 292 20.97 26.04 21.06
CA LYS A 292 20.29 24.82 20.59
C LYS A 292 19.98 24.92 19.10
N LEU A 293 19.48 26.08 18.66
CA LEU A 293 19.16 26.35 17.25
C LEU A 293 20.43 26.39 16.40
N LYS A 294 21.49 27.06 16.88
CA LYS A 294 22.78 27.12 16.19
C LYS A 294 23.38 25.73 16.02
N ARG A 295 23.31 24.88 17.04
CA ARG A 295 23.76 23.48 16.94
C ARG A 295 22.93 22.67 15.94
N LEU A 296 21.62 22.90 15.89
CA LEU A 296 20.73 22.20 14.96
C LEU A 296 20.97 22.62 13.49
N THR A 297 21.19 23.91 13.23
CA THR A 297 21.36 24.44 11.87
C THR A 297 22.80 24.41 11.37
N GLN A 298 23.75 24.00 12.22
CA GLN A 298 25.16 23.90 11.85
C GLN A 298 25.36 22.98 10.63
N GLY A 299 26.04 23.49 9.59
CA GLY A 299 26.29 22.74 8.35
C GLY A 299 25.07 22.61 7.42
N THR A 300 23.97 23.32 7.71
CA THR A 300 22.76 23.34 6.89
C THR A 300 22.61 24.66 6.13
N VAL A 301 21.67 24.71 5.18
CA VAL A 301 21.32 25.94 4.44
C VAL A 301 20.83 27.09 5.34
N LEU A 302 20.37 26.80 6.56
CA LEU A 302 19.85 27.81 7.50
C LEU A 302 20.90 28.26 8.54
N MET A 303 22.17 27.86 8.40
CA MET A 303 23.24 28.21 9.34
C MET A 303 23.47 29.72 9.48
N SER A 304 23.19 30.51 8.44
CA SER A 304 23.37 31.96 8.45
C SER A 304 22.23 32.72 9.14
N LEU A 305 21.12 32.06 9.44
CA LEU A 305 19.97 32.71 10.06
C LEU A 305 20.14 32.83 11.57
N THR A 306 19.69 33.96 12.12
CA THR A 306 19.67 34.17 13.56
C THR A 306 18.55 33.38 14.23
N ALA A 307 18.68 33.13 15.54
CA ALA A 307 17.63 32.50 16.34
C ALA A 307 16.29 33.22 16.17
N THR A 308 16.29 34.56 16.20
CA THR A 308 15.11 35.39 15.96
C THR A 308 14.46 35.10 14.60
N GLN A 309 15.25 35.10 13.51
CA GLN A 309 14.72 34.81 12.18
C GLN A 309 14.10 33.41 12.06
N LEU A 310 14.75 32.40 12.66
CA LEU A 310 14.25 31.03 12.69
C LEU A 310 12.94 30.91 13.47
N LEU A 311 12.83 31.56 14.63
CA LEU A 311 11.62 31.58 15.43
C LEU A 311 10.49 32.37 14.77
N THR A 312 10.78 33.48 14.09
CA THR A 312 9.80 34.22 13.29
C THR A 312 9.22 33.35 12.18
N ARG A 313 10.04 32.54 11.50
CA ARG A 313 9.56 31.56 10.52
C ARG A 313 8.66 30.50 11.16
N THR A 314 9.06 29.95 12.30
CA THR A 314 8.24 29.00 13.08
C THR A 314 6.88 29.60 13.43
N GLN A 315 6.87 30.85 13.90
CA GLN A 315 5.66 31.59 14.25
C GLN A 315 4.73 31.76 13.05
N ALA A 316 5.27 32.24 11.91
CA ALA A 316 4.50 32.43 10.68
C ALA A 316 3.90 31.11 10.17
N MET A 317 4.67 30.01 10.20
CA MET A 317 4.17 28.69 9.82
C MET A 317 3.04 28.22 10.74
N MET A 318 3.20 28.35 12.06
CA MET A 318 2.16 27.94 13.01
C MET A 318 0.89 28.80 12.88
N GLN A 319 1.03 30.11 12.68
CA GLN A 319 -0.11 31.00 12.44
C GLN A 319 -0.91 30.60 11.21
N GLN A 320 -0.25 30.21 10.11
CA GLN A 320 -0.95 29.72 8.93
C GLN A 320 -1.73 28.43 9.21
N VAL A 321 -1.17 27.53 10.02
CA VAL A 321 -1.87 26.31 10.44
C VAL A 321 -3.09 26.63 11.29
N ASP A 322 -2.95 27.53 12.27
CA ASP A 322 -4.03 27.97 13.16
C ASP A 322 -5.17 28.64 12.37
N ILE A 323 -4.85 29.61 11.50
CA ILE A 323 -5.83 30.29 10.65
C ILE A 323 -6.61 29.27 9.82
N ARG A 324 -5.93 28.37 9.11
CA ARG A 324 -6.60 27.35 8.29
C ARG A 324 -7.49 26.44 9.13
N TRP A 325 -6.99 25.99 10.29
CA TRP A 325 -7.74 25.10 11.15
C TRP A 325 -9.01 25.78 11.68
N ARG A 326 -8.88 27.04 12.12
CA ARG A 326 -9.98 27.87 12.63
C ARG A 326 -10.98 28.26 11.54
N SER A 327 -10.54 28.58 10.32
CA SER A 327 -11.44 28.85 9.19
C SER A 327 -12.31 27.64 8.87
N GLN A 328 -11.73 26.44 8.86
CA GLN A 328 -12.50 25.22 8.65
C GLN A 328 -13.45 24.92 9.82
N LEU A 329 -13.03 25.21 11.06
CA LEU A 329 -13.90 25.09 12.23
C LEU A 329 -15.08 26.06 12.14
N ALA A 330 -14.85 27.32 11.73
CA ALA A 330 -15.89 28.33 11.56
C ALA A 330 -16.94 27.88 10.55
N ILE A 331 -16.51 27.36 9.38
CA ILE A 331 -17.44 26.80 8.37
C ILE A 331 -18.31 25.70 8.96
N LEU A 332 -17.74 24.79 9.76
CA LEU A 332 -18.51 23.71 10.40
C LEU A 332 -19.51 24.25 11.44
N LEU A 333 -19.14 25.28 12.19
CA LEU A 333 -20.01 25.91 13.19
C LEU A 333 -21.14 26.72 12.52
N GLU A 334 -20.83 27.49 11.48
CA GLU A 334 -21.82 28.21 10.66
C GLU A 334 -22.85 27.26 10.05
N ASN A 335 -22.40 26.10 9.55
CA ASN A 335 -23.34 25.09 9.05
C ASN A 335 -24.26 24.54 10.14
N ILE A 336 -23.77 24.40 11.39
CA ILE A 336 -24.62 24.01 12.53
C ILE A 336 -25.62 25.11 12.86
N GLU A 337 -25.21 26.37 12.83
CA GLU A 337 -26.09 27.51 13.08
C GLU A 337 -27.19 27.63 12.02
N ALA A 338 -26.85 27.41 10.75
CA ALA A 338 -27.83 27.36 9.66
C ALA A 338 -28.85 26.23 9.90
N LEU A 339 -28.40 25.03 10.28
CA LEU A 339 -29.30 23.91 10.59
C LEU A 339 -30.18 24.19 11.82
N LYS A 340 -29.65 24.85 12.84
CA LYS A 340 -30.40 25.29 14.03
C LYS A 340 -31.51 26.28 13.68
N ALA A 341 -31.25 27.18 12.73
CA ALA A 341 -32.22 28.16 12.27
C ALA A 341 -33.38 27.51 11.50
N ASP A 342 -33.09 26.47 10.70
CA ASP A 342 -34.09 25.75 9.90
C ASP A 342 -34.95 24.78 10.72
N ASN A 343 -34.39 24.15 11.77
CA ASN A 343 -35.11 23.17 12.59
C ASN A 343 -34.62 23.16 14.05
N SER A 344 -35.54 23.32 15.01
CA SER A 344 -35.21 23.25 16.44
C SER A 344 -34.74 21.86 16.90
N ALA A 345 -35.14 20.79 16.20
CA ALA A 345 -34.68 19.41 16.39
C ALA A 345 -33.55 19.02 15.41
N TRP A 346 -32.72 19.98 14.99
CA TRP A 346 -31.64 19.75 14.02
C TRP A 346 -30.69 18.61 14.40
N GLU A 347 -30.39 18.39 15.69
CA GLU A 347 -29.52 17.28 16.16
C GLU A 347 -30.09 15.89 15.87
N GLU A 348 -31.41 15.77 15.71
CA GLU A 348 -32.03 14.50 15.35
C GLU A 348 -32.06 14.29 13.83
N THR A 349 -31.90 15.37 13.05
CA THR A 349 -31.84 15.29 11.60
C THR A 349 -30.56 14.59 11.13
N PRO A 350 -30.62 13.85 10.01
CA PRO A 350 -29.46 13.25 9.39
C PRO A 350 -28.31 14.24 9.18
N ALA A 351 -28.60 15.42 8.62
CA ALA A 351 -27.60 16.47 8.40
C ALA A 351 -26.97 16.97 9.70
N GLY A 352 -27.77 17.25 10.74
CA GLY A 352 -27.26 17.72 12.03
C GLY A 352 -26.37 16.71 12.75
N LYS A 353 -26.75 15.42 12.73
CA LYS A 353 -25.90 14.34 13.28
C LYS A 353 -24.57 14.26 12.58
N ALA A 354 -24.54 14.31 11.25
CA ALA A 354 -23.29 14.24 10.51
C ALA A 354 -22.37 15.43 10.77
N ILE A 355 -22.89 16.66 10.78
CA ILE A 355 -22.04 17.83 11.06
C ILE A 355 -21.54 17.80 12.50
N ALA A 356 -22.36 17.36 13.47
CA ALA A 356 -21.92 17.16 14.85
C ALA A 356 -20.79 16.12 14.96
N TYR A 357 -20.87 15.02 14.19
CA TYR A 357 -19.80 14.03 14.13
C TYR A 357 -18.54 14.53 13.42
N GLN A 358 -18.67 15.23 12.29
CA GLN A 358 -17.54 15.86 11.60
C GLN A 358 -16.82 16.83 12.53
N LEU A 359 -17.57 17.65 13.27
CA LEU A 359 -17.03 18.56 14.26
C LEU A 359 -16.30 17.81 15.38
N ARG A 360 -16.89 16.74 15.91
CA ARG A 360 -16.26 15.90 16.95
C ARG A 360 -14.95 15.28 16.45
N ASP A 361 -14.95 14.71 15.26
CA ASP A 361 -13.78 14.03 14.70
C ASP A 361 -12.69 15.05 14.29
N TYR A 362 -13.07 16.21 13.76
CA TYR A 362 -12.15 17.32 13.44
C TYR A 362 -11.47 17.88 14.70
N ARG A 363 -12.24 18.08 15.78
CA ARG A 363 -11.73 18.47 17.11
C ARG A 363 -10.88 17.37 17.74
N GLY A 364 -11.28 16.11 17.59
CA GLY A 364 -10.63 14.93 18.17
C GLY A 364 -9.41 14.42 17.41
N ALA A 365 -9.10 14.99 16.24
CA ALA A 365 -7.96 14.60 15.42
C ALA A 365 -6.63 14.72 16.18
N TYR A 366 -5.72 13.77 15.97
CA TYR A 366 -4.41 13.77 16.61
C TYR A 366 -3.56 14.94 16.11
N LEU A 367 -3.01 15.72 17.05
CA LEU A 367 -2.33 16.98 16.75
C LEU A 367 -1.14 16.79 15.78
N PHE A 368 -0.24 15.84 16.05
CA PHE A 368 0.95 15.68 15.22
C PHE A 368 0.60 15.24 13.80
N SER A 369 -0.39 14.35 13.61
CA SER A 369 -0.87 14.02 12.27
C SER A 369 -1.35 15.27 11.52
N LYS A 370 -2.05 16.18 12.20
CA LYS A 370 -2.49 17.45 11.59
C LYS A 370 -1.30 18.36 11.26
N LEU A 371 -0.36 18.55 12.18
CA LEU A 371 0.82 19.41 11.98
C LEU A 371 1.75 18.88 10.87
N ILE A 372 1.87 17.56 10.72
CA ILE A 372 2.62 16.94 9.61
C ILE A 372 1.90 17.17 8.28
N SER A 373 0.58 16.95 8.24
CA SER A 373 -0.22 17.17 7.01
C SER A 373 -0.19 18.63 6.52
N GLU A 374 0.07 19.59 7.42
CA GLU A 374 0.23 21.01 7.10
C GLU A 374 1.70 21.44 6.97
N ALA A 375 2.63 20.48 6.84
CA ALA A 375 4.06 20.72 6.64
C ALA A 375 4.75 21.52 7.77
N PHE A 376 4.18 21.55 8.97
CA PHE A 376 4.77 22.20 10.15
C PHE A 376 5.84 21.30 10.81
N LEU A 377 5.58 19.99 10.90
CA LEU A 377 6.50 18.99 11.44
C LEU A 377 7.08 18.09 10.33
N PRO A 378 8.25 17.44 10.57
CA PRO A 378 8.78 16.44 9.64
C PRO A 378 7.82 15.24 9.50
N GLY A 379 7.57 14.79 8.26
CA GLY A 379 6.71 13.64 7.98
C GLY A 379 7.38 12.28 8.17
N HIS A 380 8.71 12.21 7.97
CA HIS A 380 9.47 10.96 8.15
C HIS A 380 9.57 10.63 9.64
N GLY A 381 8.77 9.63 10.07
CA GLY A 381 8.68 9.19 11.47
C GLY A 381 7.25 8.91 11.94
N PHE A 382 6.24 9.39 11.20
CA PHE A 382 4.83 9.12 11.49
C PHE A 382 4.08 8.73 10.21
N PRO A 383 3.34 7.62 10.19
CA PRO A 383 2.60 7.18 9.00
C PRO A 383 1.36 8.07 8.77
N VAL A 384 1.54 9.20 8.08
CA VAL A 384 0.41 10.03 7.63
C VAL A 384 -0.13 9.47 6.32
N GLY A 385 -1.46 9.36 6.22
CA GLY A 385 -2.10 8.83 5.02
C GLY A 385 -1.88 7.33 4.81
N VAL A 386 -1.62 6.56 5.88
CA VAL A 386 -1.54 5.10 5.81
C VAL A 386 -2.87 4.47 6.18
N VAL A 387 -3.30 3.48 5.40
CA VAL A 387 -4.57 2.78 5.57
C VAL A 387 -4.37 1.27 5.60
N ASN A 388 -5.27 0.59 6.31
CA ASN A 388 -5.20 -0.84 6.53
C ASN A 388 -6.14 -1.62 5.61
N PHE A 389 -5.74 -2.85 5.26
CA PHE A 389 -6.58 -3.83 4.60
C PHE A 389 -7.02 -4.92 5.58
N ASN A 390 -8.32 -4.98 5.87
CA ASN A 390 -8.90 -6.02 6.71
C ASN A 390 -9.26 -7.27 5.89
N TYR A 391 -8.32 -8.21 5.83
CA TYR A 391 -8.46 -9.50 5.15
C TYR A 391 -9.14 -10.60 6.00
N LEU A 392 -9.53 -10.31 7.25
CA LEU A 392 -10.01 -11.34 8.17
C LEU A 392 -11.41 -11.83 7.76
N THR A 393 -11.48 -13.04 7.20
CA THR A 393 -12.71 -13.75 6.88
C THR A 393 -13.23 -14.54 8.09
N ALA A 394 -14.45 -15.06 8.02
CA ALA A 394 -15.04 -15.88 9.09
C ALA A 394 -14.14 -17.10 9.44
N ASP A 395 -13.67 -17.82 8.42
CA ASP A 395 -12.77 -18.98 8.56
C ASP A 395 -11.45 -18.60 9.26
N GLU A 396 -10.86 -17.45 8.92
CA GLU A 396 -9.62 -16.98 9.53
C GLU A 396 -9.81 -16.57 11.00
N LEU A 397 -10.96 -15.96 11.32
CA LEU A 397 -11.31 -15.59 12.69
C LEU A 397 -11.56 -16.83 13.57
N GLU A 398 -12.21 -17.87 13.03
CA GLU A 398 -12.43 -19.14 13.72
C GLU A 398 -11.11 -19.87 13.99
N LYS A 399 -10.23 -19.97 12.98
CA LYS A 399 -8.89 -20.57 13.15
C LYS A 399 -8.07 -19.88 14.23
N ARG A 400 -8.06 -18.55 14.27
CA ARG A 400 -7.35 -17.79 15.31
C ARG A 400 -7.94 -18.01 16.70
N ARG A 401 -9.26 -18.13 16.83
CA ARG A 401 -9.91 -18.45 18.11
C ARG A 401 -9.51 -19.85 18.58
N ALA A 402 -9.49 -20.83 17.69
CA ALA A 402 -9.04 -22.18 18.01
C ALA A 402 -7.59 -22.21 18.50
N ILE A 403 -6.68 -21.49 17.83
CA ILE A 403 -5.27 -21.38 18.23
C ILE A 403 -5.12 -20.72 19.61
N LYS A 404 -5.85 -19.61 19.86
CA LYS A 404 -5.83 -18.94 21.16
C LYS A 404 -6.38 -19.83 22.29
N ALA A 405 -7.39 -20.65 22.02
CA ALA A 405 -7.91 -21.60 23.00
C ALA A 405 -6.85 -22.65 23.40
N THR A 406 -5.95 -23.03 22.50
CA THR A 406 -4.85 -23.96 22.77
C THR A 406 -3.59 -23.33 23.41
N GLN A 407 -3.42 -22.00 23.35
CA GLN A 407 -2.22 -21.29 23.84
C GLN A 407 -2.50 -20.35 25.02
N ALA A 408 -3.69 -20.39 25.61
CA ALA A 408 -4.09 -19.43 26.65
C ALA A 408 -3.31 -19.63 27.95
N ASP A 409 -2.39 -18.72 28.23
CA ASP A 409 -2.01 -18.35 29.60
C ASP A 409 -3.16 -17.47 30.17
N PRO A 410 -3.77 -17.84 31.32
CA PRO A 410 -4.95 -17.14 31.87
C PRO A 410 -4.77 -15.65 32.19
N ASN A 411 -3.54 -15.13 32.20
CA ASN A 411 -3.21 -13.77 32.61
C ASN A 411 -3.05 -12.75 31.47
N GLU A 412 -3.11 -13.13 30.20
CA GLU A 412 -3.12 -12.14 29.11
C GLU A 412 -4.53 -11.60 28.87
N GLY A 413 -4.79 -10.41 29.44
CA GLY A 413 -6.00 -9.64 29.18
C GLY A 413 -6.30 -9.52 27.68
N GLY A 414 -7.56 -9.74 27.29
CA GLY A 414 -7.97 -9.81 25.89
C GLY A 414 -7.48 -8.63 25.05
N GLU A 415 -6.77 -8.92 23.95
CA GLU A 415 -6.30 -7.88 23.03
C GLU A 415 -7.46 -7.00 22.54
N SER A 416 -7.38 -5.70 22.87
CA SER A 416 -8.28 -4.65 22.38
C SER A 416 -8.37 -4.65 20.84
N PHE A 417 -9.54 -4.32 20.30
CA PHE A 417 -9.79 -4.18 18.86
C PHE A 417 -8.76 -3.27 18.17
N SER A 418 -8.28 -2.23 18.86
CA SER A 418 -7.25 -1.32 18.37
C SER A 418 -5.90 -2.02 18.11
N ARG A 419 -5.46 -2.92 19.00
CA ARG A 419 -4.23 -3.72 18.80
C ARG A 419 -4.36 -4.74 17.66
N ARG A 420 -5.59 -5.14 17.30
CA ARG A 420 -5.85 -6.01 16.14
C ARG A 420 -5.72 -5.26 14.82
N ILE A 421 -6.07 -3.98 14.80
CA ILE A 421 -5.94 -3.12 13.61
C ILE A 421 -4.47 -2.81 13.33
N GLU A 422 -3.65 -2.60 14.37
CA GLU A 422 -2.19 -2.36 14.23
C GLU A 422 -1.44 -3.52 13.56
N LYS A 423 -2.01 -4.74 13.59
CA LYS A 423 -1.43 -5.94 12.99
C LYS A 423 -1.96 -6.25 11.57
N LEU A 424 -2.77 -5.37 10.99
CA LEU A 424 -3.27 -5.53 9.62
C LEU A 424 -2.25 -5.00 8.60
N PRO A 425 -2.21 -5.58 7.39
CA PRO A 425 -1.46 -5.04 6.27
C PRO A 425 -1.82 -3.58 6.02
N SER A 426 -0.80 -2.75 5.85
CA SER A 426 -0.96 -1.31 5.68
C SER A 426 -0.21 -0.81 4.44
N ARG A 427 -0.74 0.25 3.83
CA ARG A 427 -0.17 0.93 2.65
C ARG A 427 -0.44 2.43 2.76
N ASP A 428 0.43 3.24 2.17
CA ASP A 428 0.10 4.65 1.91
C ASP A 428 -1.14 4.74 1.00
N LEU A 429 -1.95 5.78 1.20
CA LEU A 429 -3.24 5.98 0.53
C LEU A 429 -3.13 6.00 -0.99
N PRO A 430 -2.16 6.70 -1.62
CA PRO A 430 -1.96 6.64 -3.06
C PRO A 430 -1.78 5.20 -3.59
N THR A 431 -0.95 4.40 -2.92
CA THR A 431 -0.76 2.99 -3.26
C THR A 431 -2.01 2.15 -2.97
N ALA A 432 -2.67 2.37 -1.84
CA ALA A 432 -3.86 1.64 -1.43
C ALA A 432 -5.07 1.89 -2.36
N LEU A 433 -5.21 3.09 -2.93
CA LEU A 433 -6.24 3.39 -3.93
C LEU A 433 -6.11 2.54 -5.20
N ARG A 434 -4.93 1.96 -5.46
CA ARG A 434 -4.69 1.03 -6.57
C ARG A 434 -4.72 -0.43 -6.11
N GLU A 435 -4.03 -0.75 -5.01
CA GLU A 435 -3.82 -2.14 -4.57
C GLU A 435 -4.98 -2.69 -3.74
N TYR A 436 -5.68 -1.84 -2.99
CA TYR A 436 -6.73 -2.25 -2.05
C TYR A 436 -8.12 -1.76 -2.46
N ALA A 437 -8.25 -0.96 -3.52
CA ALA A 437 -9.55 -0.46 -3.91
C ALA A 437 -10.49 -1.60 -4.37
N PRO A 438 -11.82 -1.45 -4.21
CA PRO A 438 -12.77 -2.53 -4.48
C PRO A 438 -12.62 -3.08 -5.89
N GLY A 439 -12.60 -4.41 -6.01
CA GLY A 439 -12.32 -5.13 -7.26
C GLY A 439 -10.88 -5.57 -7.45
N ALA A 440 -9.93 -5.00 -6.70
CA ALA A 440 -8.53 -5.47 -6.70
C ALA A 440 -8.34 -6.73 -5.84
N ASP A 441 -7.42 -7.59 -6.27
CA ASP A 441 -7.04 -8.79 -5.53
C ASP A 441 -5.74 -8.55 -4.74
N VAL A 442 -5.78 -8.91 -3.45
CA VAL A 442 -4.71 -8.74 -2.48
C VAL A 442 -4.18 -10.11 -2.09
N VAL A 443 -2.90 -10.36 -2.37
CA VAL A 443 -2.23 -11.62 -2.03
C VAL A 443 -1.55 -11.48 -0.68
N LEU A 444 -1.97 -12.30 0.29
CA LEU A 444 -1.45 -12.32 1.66
C LEU A 444 -1.25 -13.76 2.11
N GLY A 445 -0.03 -14.10 2.50
CA GLY A 445 0.31 -15.40 3.05
C GLY A 445 -0.03 -16.60 2.16
N GLY A 446 0.19 -16.44 0.85
CA GLY A 446 -0.07 -17.48 -0.15
C GLY A 446 -1.55 -17.64 -0.51
N LYS A 447 -2.43 -16.79 0.03
CA LYS A 447 -3.85 -16.73 -0.30
C LYS A 447 -4.18 -15.43 -1.00
N VAL A 448 -5.20 -15.46 -1.85
CA VAL A 448 -5.74 -14.31 -2.57
C VAL A 448 -7.06 -13.91 -1.92
N TYR A 449 -7.19 -12.62 -1.65
CA TYR A 449 -8.36 -11.97 -1.07
C TYR A 449 -8.86 -10.89 -2.01
N ARG A 450 -10.17 -10.84 -2.28
CA ARG A 450 -10.74 -9.78 -3.12
C ARG A 450 -11.22 -8.61 -2.28
N SER A 451 -10.74 -7.41 -2.56
CA SER A 451 -11.27 -6.21 -1.93
C SER A 451 -12.73 -6.00 -2.34
N SER A 452 -13.64 -6.00 -1.37
CA SER A 452 -15.09 -5.94 -1.60
C SER A 452 -15.73 -4.67 -1.03
N GLY A 453 -14.91 -3.75 -0.51
CA GLY A 453 -15.40 -2.53 0.10
C GLY A 453 -14.34 -1.74 0.84
N ILE A 454 -14.80 -0.64 1.41
CA ILE A 454 -14.00 0.30 2.19
C ILE A 454 -14.42 0.26 3.66
N MET A 455 -13.48 0.52 4.55
CA MET A 455 -13.80 0.82 5.94
C MET A 455 -14.19 2.29 6.04
N LEU A 456 -15.36 2.49 6.60
CA LEU A 456 -15.94 3.81 6.79
C LEU A 456 -15.53 4.36 8.17
N GLY A 457 -15.34 5.68 8.28
CA GLY A 457 -15.10 6.35 9.56
C GLY A 457 -16.28 6.17 10.53
N LYS A 458 -16.06 6.41 11.83
CA LYS A 458 -17.06 6.21 12.90
C LYS A 458 -18.42 6.87 12.64
N VAL A 459 -18.44 7.93 11.83
CA VAL A 459 -19.66 8.67 11.42
C VAL A 459 -20.58 7.79 10.56
N LEU A 460 -20.02 7.19 9.52
CA LEU A 460 -20.74 6.42 8.50
C LEU A 460 -21.02 4.98 8.97
N ALA A 461 -20.18 4.43 9.85
CA ALA A 461 -20.34 3.09 10.43
C ALA A 461 -21.44 2.97 11.50
N SER A 462 -22.05 4.07 11.94
CA SER A 462 -23.07 4.08 13.00
C SER A 462 -24.44 3.54 12.55
N GLY A 463 -24.61 3.25 11.25
CA GLY A 463 -25.83 2.66 10.71
C GLY A 463 -27.07 3.56 10.78
N GLN A 464 -26.96 4.78 11.32
CA GLN A 464 -27.98 5.80 11.16
C GLN A 464 -27.85 6.37 9.76
N GLU A 465 -28.88 6.13 8.94
CA GLU A 465 -28.99 6.71 7.60
C GLU A 465 -28.72 8.20 7.67
N LEU A 466 -27.58 8.61 7.09
CA LEU A 466 -27.45 9.96 6.59
C LEU A 466 -28.23 9.99 5.29
N SER A 467 -29.55 10.11 5.37
CA SER A 467 -30.40 10.38 4.22
C SER A 467 -30.06 11.79 3.71
N GLY A 468 -29.03 11.86 2.85
CA GLY A 468 -28.54 13.06 2.20
C GLY A 468 -27.12 12.91 1.64
N ASP A 469 -26.91 13.33 0.38
CA ASP A 469 -25.61 13.41 -0.29
C ASP A 469 -24.66 14.51 0.29
N HIS A 470 -25.07 15.20 1.36
CA HIS A 470 -24.48 16.44 1.86
C HIS A 470 -23.08 16.31 2.52
N HIS A 471 -22.53 15.10 2.64
CA HIS A 471 -21.27 14.86 3.35
C HIS A 471 -20.13 14.34 2.48
N ILE A 472 -20.37 14.19 1.17
CA ILE A 472 -19.38 13.68 0.23
C ILE A 472 -18.68 14.88 -0.43
N PRO A 473 -17.36 15.05 -0.24
CA PRO A 473 -16.63 16.17 -0.82
C PRO A 473 -16.60 16.08 -2.35
N TRP A 474 -16.37 17.24 -2.95
CA TRP A 474 -16.29 17.45 -4.38
C TRP A 474 -14.83 17.72 -4.77
N PHE A 475 -14.40 17.08 -5.83
CA PHE A 475 -13.25 17.47 -6.60
C PHE A 475 -13.74 18.30 -7.78
N TRP A 476 -13.03 19.39 -8.09
CA TRP A 476 -13.24 20.09 -9.35
C TRP A 476 -11.97 20.57 -10.02
N HIS A 477 -12.01 20.59 -11.34
CA HIS A 477 -10.92 21.08 -12.18
C HIS A 477 -11.47 21.89 -13.36
N CYS A 478 -10.95 23.09 -13.55
CA CYS A 478 -11.38 24.02 -14.57
C CYS A 478 -10.62 23.80 -15.88
N ARG A 479 -11.35 23.42 -16.93
CA ARG A 479 -10.79 23.23 -18.28
C ARG A 479 -10.38 24.53 -18.98
N LYS A 480 -10.74 25.69 -18.41
CA LYS A 480 -10.40 27.01 -18.96
C LYS A 480 -9.06 27.52 -18.41
N CYS A 481 -8.89 27.57 -17.09
CA CYS A 481 -7.66 28.14 -16.49
C CYS A 481 -6.75 27.09 -15.84
N GLY A 482 -7.11 25.81 -15.84
CA GLY A 482 -6.35 24.73 -15.20
C GLY A 482 -6.44 24.70 -13.67
N ALA A 483 -7.08 25.68 -13.03
CA ALA A 483 -7.27 25.69 -11.58
C ALA A 483 -8.20 24.56 -11.14
N GLY A 484 -7.96 24.02 -9.95
CA GLY A 484 -8.87 23.09 -9.31
C GLY A 484 -8.60 23.03 -7.81
N ALA A 485 -9.51 22.40 -7.08
CA ALA A 485 -9.38 22.19 -5.64
C ALA A 485 -10.30 21.05 -5.21
N THR A 486 -10.07 20.53 -4.00
CA THR A 486 -11.11 19.80 -3.28
C THR A 486 -11.97 20.77 -2.45
N SER A 487 -13.27 20.53 -2.39
CA SER A 487 -14.23 21.36 -1.65
C SER A 487 -15.29 20.52 -0.96
N THR A 488 -15.78 20.98 0.19
CA THR A 488 -16.91 20.34 0.89
C THR A 488 -18.23 20.59 0.18
N THR A 489 -18.37 21.75 -0.46
CA THR A 489 -19.56 22.16 -1.21
C THR A 489 -19.37 21.96 -2.71
N ARG A 490 -20.49 21.78 -3.43
CA ARG A 490 -20.47 21.66 -4.89
C ARG A 490 -20.09 23.02 -5.51
N PRO A 491 -19.04 23.08 -6.35
CA PRO A 491 -18.68 24.33 -7.01
C PRO A 491 -19.72 24.70 -8.07
N VAL A 492 -20.08 25.98 -8.12
CA VAL A 492 -21.01 26.55 -9.10
C VAL A 492 -20.28 27.23 -10.26
N GLU A 493 -19.10 27.78 -9.98
CA GLU A 493 -18.22 28.42 -10.95
C GLU A 493 -16.76 28.20 -10.58
N CYS A 494 -15.85 28.44 -11.53
CA CYS A 494 -14.43 28.46 -11.25
C CYS A 494 -14.12 29.64 -10.32
N SER A 495 -13.60 29.35 -9.13
CA SER A 495 -13.20 30.39 -8.16
C SER A 495 -12.09 31.32 -8.66
N HIS A 496 -11.41 30.97 -9.76
CA HIS A 496 -10.26 31.71 -10.30
C HIS A 496 -10.63 32.53 -11.54
N CYS A 497 -11.19 31.89 -12.57
CA CYS A 497 -11.50 32.56 -13.85
C CYS A 497 -12.99 32.80 -14.10
N LYS A 498 -13.84 32.51 -13.09
CA LYS A 498 -15.31 32.67 -13.14
C LYS A 498 -15.97 31.94 -14.31
N ALA A 499 -15.33 30.86 -14.79
CA ALA A 499 -15.93 29.98 -15.77
C ALA A 499 -17.13 29.22 -15.18
N ASP A 500 -18.14 29.02 -16.01
CA ASP A 500 -19.35 28.26 -15.69
C ASP A 500 -19.02 26.80 -15.31
N ILE A 501 -19.87 26.16 -14.48
CA ILE A 501 -19.80 24.75 -14.11
C ILE A 501 -19.66 23.80 -15.31
N GLN A 502 -20.20 24.14 -16.49
CA GLN A 502 -20.03 23.32 -17.70
C GLN A 502 -18.57 23.20 -18.17
N GLN A 503 -17.72 24.14 -17.77
CA GLN A 503 -16.28 24.15 -18.06
C GLN A 503 -15.47 23.52 -16.92
N LEU A 504 -16.13 23.02 -15.88
CA LEU A 504 -15.52 22.32 -14.76
C LEU A 504 -15.73 20.81 -14.93
N ASP A 505 -14.68 20.02 -14.73
CA ASP A 505 -14.82 18.61 -14.40
C ASP A 505 -15.10 18.49 -12.91
N VAL A 506 -16.31 18.06 -12.54
CA VAL A 506 -16.78 18.04 -11.15
C VAL A 506 -17.15 16.61 -10.78
N LYS A 507 -16.53 16.08 -9.73
CA LYS A 507 -16.68 14.69 -9.30
C LYS A 507 -16.85 14.62 -7.80
N ARG A 508 -17.70 13.71 -7.35
CA ARG A 508 -17.79 13.35 -5.93
C ARG A 508 -16.74 12.31 -5.62
N TYR A 509 -16.07 12.45 -4.49
CA TYR A 509 -15.12 11.44 -4.06
C TYR A 509 -15.25 11.14 -2.57
N LEU A 510 -14.82 9.95 -2.19
CA LEU A 510 -14.73 9.53 -0.80
C LEU A 510 -13.29 9.14 -0.47
N GLN A 511 -12.79 9.64 0.66
CA GLN A 511 -11.51 9.20 1.19
C GLN A 511 -11.70 7.95 2.06
N PRO A 512 -11.14 6.79 1.68
CA PRO A 512 -11.25 5.58 2.48
C PRO A 512 -10.42 5.69 3.76
N VAL A 513 -10.96 5.20 4.88
CA VAL A 513 -10.22 5.06 6.16
C VAL A 513 -9.46 3.72 6.20
N GLY A 514 -9.87 2.79 5.34
CA GLY A 514 -9.29 1.48 5.17
C GLY A 514 -10.05 0.73 4.08
N PHE A 515 -9.66 -0.50 3.84
CA PHE A 515 -10.25 -1.37 2.84
C PHE A 515 -10.52 -2.74 3.45
N ALA A 516 -11.48 -3.49 2.93
CA ALA A 516 -11.79 -4.80 3.50
C ALA A 516 -12.27 -5.81 2.46
N THR A 517 -11.95 -7.08 2.72
CA THR A 517 -12.62 -8.21 2.09
C THR A 517 -13.99 -8.43 2.73
N ASP A 518 -14.94 -8.97 1.96
CA ASP A 518 -16.17 -9.54 2.51
C ASP A 518 -15.83 -10.63 3.54
N ILE A 519 -16.47 -10.59 4.70
CA ILE A 519 -16.24 -11.58 5.77
C ILE A 519 -16.53 -13.02 5.32
N ARG A 520 -17.37 -13.20 4.30
CA ARG A 520 -17.74 -14.49 3.71
C ARG A 520 -16.82 -14.94 2.59
N TYR A 521 -15.89 -14.09 2.16
CA TYR A 521 -15.01 -14.41 1.05
C TYR A 521 -14.21 -15.69 1.35
N GLN A 522 -14.19 -16.61 0.39
CA GLN A 522 -13.39 -17.82 0.47
C GLN A 522 -12.06 -17.55 -0.21
N ALA A 523 -11.03 -17.35 0.61
CA ALA A 523 -9.69 -17.13 0.10
C ALA A 523 -9.15 -18.39 -0.61
N HIS A 524 -8.57 -18.22 -1.79
CA HIS A 524 -8.00 -19.29 -2.61
C HIS A 524 -6.49 -19.07 -2.82
N ASN A 525 -5.80 -20.07 -3.36
CA ASN A 525 -4.34 -19.99 -3.59
C ASN A 525 -3.98 -19.74 -5.07
N ASP A 526 -4.98 -19.53 -5.94
CA ASP A 526 -4.74 -19.19 -7.34
C ASP A 526 -4.25 -17.74 -7.48
N VAL A 527 -2.97 -17.61 -7.82
CA VAL A 527 -2.25 -16.33 -8.02
C VAL A 527 -1.97 -16.04 -9.50
N SER A 528 -2.55 -16.81 -10.43
CA SER A 528 -2.21 -16.75 -11.85
C SER A 528 -2.59 -15.41 -12.51
N MET A 529 -3.71 -14.79 -12.10
CA MET A 529 -4.18 -13.51 -12.64
C MET A 529 -4.87 -12.66 -11.56
N PRO A 530 -4.13 -12.01 -10.64
CA PRO A 530 -4.75 -11.09 -9.69
C PRO A 530 -5.32 -9.87 -10.43
N ALA A 531 -6.57 -9.51 -10.15
CA ALA A 531 -7.17 -8.29 -10.67
C ALA A 531 -6.43 -7.06 -10.12
N GLN A 532 -5.90 -6.23 -11.02
CA GLN A 532 -5.22 -4.98 -10.68
C GLN A 532 -5.89 -3.81 -11.38
N LEU A 533 -6.07 -2.72 -10.63
CA LEU A 533 -6.62 -1.48 -11.19
C LEU A 533 -5.57 -0.74 -12.02
N PRO A 534 -5.97 -0.05 -13.10
CA PRO A 534 -5.05 0.69 -13.94
C PRO A 534 -4.40 1.85 -13.19
N TRP A 535 -3.16 2.17 -13.54
CA TRP A 535 -2.47 3.34 -13.03
C TRP A 535 -3.04 4.62 -13.65
N LYS A 536 -3.18 5.69 -12.85
CA LYS A 536 -3.66 7.00 -13.28
C LYS A 536 -2.75 8.11 -12.76
N ASP A 537 -2.51 9.10 -13.61
CA ASP A 537 -1.86 10.35 -13.21
C ASP A 537 -2.66 11.05 -12.11
N PRO A 538 -2.01 11.49 -11.01
CA PRO A 538 -2.67 12.34 -10.04
C PRO A 538 -3.03 13.69 -10.67
N ARG A 539 -4.09 14.31 -10.16
CA ARG A 539 -4.44 15.69 -10.53
C ARG A 539 -3.67 16.65 -9.64
N VAL A 540 -2.69 17.33 -10.22
CA VAL A 540 -1.99 18.46 -9.62
C VAL A 540 -2.87 19.70 -9.71
N LEU A 541 -3.02 20.39 -8.58
CA LEU A 541 -3.87 21.56 -8.40
C LEU A 541 -3.03 22.66 -7.78
N VAL A 542 -2.67 23.67 -8.57
CA VAL A 542 -1.88 24.80 -8.08
C VAL A 542 -2.85 25.89 -7.61
N PRO A 543 -2.86 26.24 -6.31
CA PRO A 543 -3.65 27.38 -5.82
C PRO A 543 -3.18 28.66 -6.53
N SER A 544 -4.06 29.66 -6.66
CA SER A 544 -3.77 30.92 -7.36
C SER A 544 -2.43 31.53 -6.93
N SER A 545 -1.41 31.31 -7.76
CA SER A 545 -0.08 31.92 -7.65
C SER A 545 0.21 32.75 -8.89
N VAL A 546 1.05 33.76 -8.72
CA VAL A 546 1.41 34.71 -9.78
C VAL A 546 2.25 33.97 -10.82
N TRP A 547 1.87 34.10 -12.08
CA TRP A 547 2.68 33.63 -13.20
C TRP A 547 3.90 34.55 -13.36
N VAL A 548 5.06 33.92 -13.51
CA VAL A 548 6.34 34.60 -13.74
C VAL A 548 6.85 34.17 -15.12
N SER A 549 7.29 35.13 -15.94
CA SER A 549 7.93 34.80 -17.21
C SER A 549 9.24 34.06 -16.98
N LEU A 550 9.60 33.16 -17.90
CA LEU A 550 10.97 32.67 -17.99
C LEU A 550 11.93 33.84 -18.30
N PRO A 551 13.26 33.67 -18.12
CA PRO A 551 14.24 34.73 -18.41
C PRO A 551 14.03 35.38 -19.79
N ASP A 552 13.63 34.57 -20.77
CA ASP A 552 13.03 35.02 -22.00
C ASP A 552 11.51 34.73 -22.02
N ALA A 553 10.70 35.80 -22.12
CA ALA A 553 9.25 35.71 -22.06
C ALA A 553 8.62 34.97 -23.25
N GLU A 554 9.32 34.88 -24.40
CA GLU A 554 8.80 34.14 -25.56
C GLU A 554 8.86 32.62 -25.34
N LEU A 555 9.77 32.14 -24.49
CA LEU A 555 9.92 30.72 -24.21
C LEU A 555 8.82 30.17 -23.31
N GLY A 556 8.14 31.04 -22.57
CA GLY A 556 7.01 30.68 -21.74
C GLY A 556 7.07 31.28 -20.33
N ARG A 557 6.38 30.63 -19.40
CA ARG A 557 6.15 31.10 -18.04
C ARG A 557 6.06 29.95 -17.06
N TYR A 558 6.27 30.24 -15.78
CA TYR A 558 6.16 29.27 -14.71
C TYR A 558 5.45 29.88 -13.50
N ARG A 559 5.00 29.01 -12.61
CA ARG A 559 4.54 29.38 -11.27
C ARG A 559 4.87 28.24 -10.32
N PHE A 560 4.96 28.54 -9.04
CA PHE A 560 5.23 27.54 -8.02
C PHE A 560 4.31 27.72 -6.82
N SER A 561 4.22 26.67 -6.02
CA SER A 561 3.49 26.70 -4.76
C SER A 561 4.15 25.80 -3.75
N HIS A 562 4.30 26.30 -2.52
CA HIS A 562 4.70 25.50 -1.35
C HIS A 562 3.52 24.74 -0.72
N SER A 563 2.32 24.89 -1.28
CA SER A 563 1.07 24.34 -0.77
C SER A 563 0.16 23.84 -1.89
N GLY A 564 0.76 23.42 -3.00
CA GLY A 564 0.02 22.83 -4.11
C GLY A 564 -0.64 21.52 -3.71
N GLU A 565 -1.78 21.21 -4.28
CA GLU A 565 -2.60 20.07 -3.91
C GLU A 565 -2.47 18.95 -4.97
N LEU A 566 -2.16 17.73 -4.51
CA LEU A 566 -1.99 16.53 -5.32
C LEU A 566 -3.15 15.58 -5.01
N PHE A 567 -4.07 15.47 -5.95
CA PHE A 567 -5.27 14.64 -5.82
C PHE A 567 -5.06 13.29 -6.51
N HIS A 568 -4.86 12.25 -5.71
CA HIS A 568 -4.84 10.86 -6.15
C HIS A 568 -6.26 10.31 -6.15
N PHE A 569 -6.63 9.54 -7.17
CA PHE A 569 -7.97 9.00 -7.28
C PHE A 569 -8.00 7.65 -7.99
N SER A 570 -9.08 6.91 -7.73
CA SER A 570 -9.48 5.73 -8.48
C SER A 570 -10.92 5.92 -8.97
N GLU A 571 -11.11 5.69 -10.27
CA GLU A 571 -12.40 5.69 -10.96
C GLU A 571 -12.97 4.27 -11.13
N GLY A 572 -12.38 3.27 -10.46
CA GLY A 572 -12.76 1.88 -10.62
C GLY A 572 -12.20 1.22 -11.89
N GLU A 573 -12.44 -0.07 -12.01
CA GLU A 573 -11.95 -0.92 -13.11
C GLU A 573 -12.46 -0.45 -14.48
N PHE A 574 -13.70 0.04 -14.54
CA PHE A 574 -14.36 0.45 -15.79
C PHE A 574 -14.43 1.97 -16.00
N GLY A 575 -13.84 2.77 -15.10
CA GLY A 575 -13.78 4.23 -15.26
C GLY A 575 -15.08 5.00 -14.95
N HIS A 576 -16.11 4.35 -14.42
CA HIS A 576 -17.39 4.98 -14.07
C HIS A 576 -17.57 5.27 -12.57
N GLY A 577 -16.53 5.04 -11.77
CA GLY A 577 -16.56 5.17 -10.31
C GLY A 577 -17.03 3.89 -9.61
N TYR A 578 -17.45 4.06 -8.37
CA TYR A 578 -17.87 3.02 -7.46
C TYR A 578 -19.31 3.25 -7.00
N ALA A 579 -20.04 2.14 -6.89
CA ALA A 579 -21.24 2.08 -6.08
C ALA A 579 -20.83 1.69 -4.66
N ILE A 580 -21.18 2.50 -3.66
CA ILE A 580 -20.75 2.33 -2.27
C ILE A 580 -21.95 2.44 -1.33
N CYS A 581 -22.14 1.43 -0.48
CA CYS A 581 -23.04 1.55 0.66
C CYS A 581 -22.38 2.38 1.76
N LEU A 582 -22.95 3.53 2.10
CA LEU A 582 -22.42 4.40 3.15
C LEU A 582 -22.75 3.94 4.58
N SER A 583 -23.50 2.85 4.75
CA SER A 583 -23.78 2.26 6.06
C SER A 583 -22.82 1.12 6.43
N CYS A 584 -22.47 0.26 5.47
CA CYS A 584 -21.59 -0.88 5.73
C CYS A 584 -20.23 -0.84 5.01
N GLY A 585 -20.07 0.05 4.04
CA GLY A 585 -18.83 0.23 3.28
C GLY A 585 -18.65 -0.74 2.12
N ARG A 586 -19.61 -1.65 1.87
CA ARG A 586 -19.58 -2.54 0.70
C ARG A 586 -19.52 -1.70 -0.57
N ALA A 587 -18.62 -2.05 -1.48
CA ALA A 587 -18.42 -1.29 -2.70
C ALA A 587 -18.03 -2.18 -3.88
N GLU A 588 -18.40 -1.74 -5.08
CA GLU A 588 -18.00 -2.38 -6.33
C GLU A 588 -17.85 -1.34 -7.44
N SER A 589 -16.91 -1.58 -8.36
CA SER A 589 -16.73 -0.72 -9.52
C SER A 589 -17.94 -0.82 -10.45
N GLN A 590 -18.41 0.32 -10.93
CA GLN A 590 -19.55 0.38 -11.82
C GLN A 590 -19.14 0.10 -13.26
N THR A 591 -19.84 -0.83 -13.92
CA THR A 591 -19.69 -1.07 -15.36
C THR A 591 -20.35 0.01 -16.22
N GLN A 592 -21.32 0.75 -15.66
CA GLN A 592 -22.01 1.85 -16.33
C GLN A 592 -22.39 2.94 -15.30
N PRO A 593 -22.44 4.22 -15.69
CA PRO A 593 -22.90 5.30 -14.83
C PRO A 593 -24.30 5.01 -14.26
N GLN A 594 -24.55 5.42 -13.01
CA GLN A 594 -25.82 5.26 -12.31
C GLN A 594 -26.33 3.81 -12.12
N ARG A 595 -25.57 2.79 -12.55
CA ARG A 595 -25.90 1.38 -12.35
C ARG A 595 -25.49 0.90 -10.95
N THR A 596 -26.40 0.25 -10.24
CA THR A 596 -26.06 -0.52 -9.02
C THR A 596 -25.58 -1.93 -9.42
N PRO A 597 -24.37 -2.33 -9.03
CA PRO A 597 -23.84 -3.68 -9.27
C PRO A 597 -24.65 -4.78 -8.55
N GLU A 598 -24.59 -6.02 -9.05
CA GLU A 598 -25.36 -7.14 -8.51
C GLU A 598 -24.95 -7.51 -7.08
N ASN A 599 -23.68 -7.37 -6.73
CA ASN A 599 -23.18 -7.70 -5.40
C ASN A 599 -23.69 -6.75 -4.29
N LEU A 600 -24.30 -5.63 -4.69
CA LEU A 600 -24.93 -4.61 -3.87
C LEU A 600 -26.47 -4.68 -3.98
N LYS A 601 -26.99 -5.77 -4.54
CA LYS A 601 -28.41 -6.12 -4.58
C LYS A 601 -28.62 -7.48 -3.93
N ASN A 602 -29.69 -7.61 -3.18
CA ASN A 602 -30.18 -8.90 -2.71
C ASN A 602 -31.39 -9.30 -3.58
N PRO A 603 -31.36 -10.48 -4.24
CA PRO A 603 -32.47 -10.96 -5.05
C PRO A 603 -33.74 -11.24 -4.23
N GLU A 604 -33.63 -11.54 -2.94
CA GLU A 604 -34.78 -11.87 -2.07
C GLU A 604 -35.49 -10.64 -1.48
N ARG A 605 -34.78 -9.52 -1.36
CA ARG A 605 -35.31 -8.29 -0.74
C ARG A 605 -34.76 -7.04 -1.43
N GLU A 606 -35.68 -6.29 -2.04
CA GLU A 606 -35.38 -5.06 -2.76
C GLU A 606 -34.64 -4.05 -1.86
N ASN A 607 -33.68 -3.32 -2.45
CA ASN A 607 -32.86 -2.30 -1.76
C ASN A 607 -32.06 -2.79 -0.54
N THR A 608 -31.80 -4.09 -0.42
CA THR A 608 -30.89 -4.64 0.59
C THR A 608 -29.68 -5.32 -0.04
N HIS A 609 -28.63 -5.51 0.74
CA HIS A 609 -27.44 -6.27 0.36
C HIS A 609 -26.80 -6.89 1.60
N TYR A 610 -25.86 -7.81 1.46
CA TYR A 610 -25.18 -8.37 2.62
C TYR A 610 -24.14 -7.42 3.21
N LEU A 611 -24.06 -7.33 4.53
CA LEU A 611 -23.04 -6.52 5.20
C LEU A 611 -21.63 -6.91 4.73
N LEU A 612 -20.79 -5.91 4.48
CA LEU A 612 -19.37 -6.14 4.19
C LEU A 612 -18.68 -6.87 5.35
N ARG A 613 -18.95 -6.41 6.59
CA ARG A 613 -18.39 -6.91 7.85
C ARG A 613 -19.52 -7.17 8.86
N GLY A 614 -19.40 -8.22 9.67
CA GLY A 614 -20.34 -8.51 10.76
C GLY A 614 -20.36 -7.42 11.84
N GLY A 615 -21.45 -7.37 12.63
CA GLY A 615 -21.61 -6.42 13.72
C GLY A 615 -20.66 -6.68 14.90
N SER A 616 -20.49 -5.68 15.77
CA SER A 616 -19.58 -5.71 16.93
C SER A 616 -19.81 -6.86 17.93
N ASN A 617 -20.98 -7.52 17.87
CA ASN A 617 -21.35 -8.67 18.71
C ASN A 617 -21.67 -9.95 17.92
N ASP A 618 -21.24 -10.07 16.65
CA ASP A 618 -21.55 -11.28 15.87
C ASP A 618 -20.78 -12.51 16.34
N ARG A 619 -21.41 -13.20 17.29
CA ARG A 619 -21.20 -14.61 17.65
C ARG A 619 -22.07 -15.55 16.80
N GLN A 620 -22.99 -15.02 15.98
CA GLN A 620 -23.92 -15.80 15.14
C GLN A 620 -24.10 -15.18 13.74
N GLY A 621 -23.53 -15.82 12.72
CA GLY A 621 -24.00 -15.76 11.34
C GLY A 621 -23.46 -14.64 10.44
N SER A 622 -22.80 -15.03 9.36
CA SER A 622 -22.26 -14.20 8.28
C SER A 622 -23.31 -13.62 7.31
N ASN A 623 -24.61 -13.84 7.57
CA ASN A 623 -25.71 -13.58 6.61
C ASN A 623 -26.59 -12.37 6.96
N LYS A 624 -26.10 -11.42 7.76
CA LYS A 624 -26.86 -10.21 8.07
C LYS A 624 -26.98 -9.29 6.86
N LEU A 625 -28.19 -8.80 6.65
CA LEU A 625 -28.52 -7.84 5.60
C LEU A 625 -28.26 -6.41 6.09
N CYS A 626 -27.72 -5.61 5.19
CA CYS A 626 -27.65 -4.17 5.26
C CYS A 626 -28.85 -3.58 4.55
N HIS A 627 -29.51 -2.64 5.22
CA HIS A 627 -30.59 -1.82 4.67
C HIS A 627 -30.09 -0.45 4.21
N GLY A 628 -28.77 -0.24 4.19
CA GLY A 628 -28.17 1.05 3.87
C GLY A 628 -28.26 1.42 2.40
N HIS A 629 -28.39 2.72 2.13
CA HIS A 629 -28.44 3.25 0.78
C HIS A 629 -27.09 3.13 0.04
N VAL A 630 -27.15 2.82 -1.26
CA VAL A 630 -25.98 2.67 -2.13
C VAL A 630 -25.84 3.92 -3.00
N HIS A 631 -24.79 4.70 -2.73
CA HIS A 631 -24.45 5.88 -3.52
C HIS A 631 -23.65 5.47 -4.74
N LYS A 632 -23.84 6.19 -5.85
CA LYS A 632 -23.30 5.85 -7.16
C LYS A 632 -22.41 6.97 -7.69
N ASP A 633 -21.59 6.60 -8.66
CA ASP A 633 -20.66 7.45 -9.41
C ASP A 633 -19.67 8.16 -8.47
N LEU A 634 -19.26 7.47 -7.40
CA LEU A 634 -18.29 7.98 -6.44
C LEU A 634 -16.89 7.59 -6.85
N TRP A 635 -15.96 8.53 -6.80
CA TRP A 635 -14.53 8.23 -6.86
C TRP A 635 -14.01 7.87 -5.48
N LEU A 636 -12.98 7.04 -5.41
CA LEU A 636 -12.16 6.97 -4.21
C LEU A 636 -10.99 7.93 -4.40
N GLY A 637 -10.76 8.83 -3.44
CA GLY A 637 -9.78 9.89 -3.61
C GLY A 637 -9.04 10.26 -2.34
N TYR A 638 -7.81 10.73 -2.50
CA TYR A 638 -6.97 11.24 -1.43
C TYR A 638 -6.24 12.48 -1.93
N SER A 639 -6.25 13.52 -1.12
CA SER A 639 -5.55 14.76 -1.43
C SER A 639 -4.43 15.01 -0.44
N SER A 640 -3.23 15.26 -0.95
CA SER A 640 -2.07 15.67 -0.17
C SER A 640 -1.57 17.04 -0.65
N ARG A 641 -0.94 17.82 0.24
CA ARG A 641 -0.29 19.06 -0.15
C ARG A 641 1.21 18.84 -0.30
N THR A 642 1.83 19.50 -1.27
CA THR A 642 3.26 19.37 -1.55
C THR A 642 3.82 20.61 -2.26
N ASP A 643 5.14 20.69 -2.27
CA ASP A 643 5.90 21.65 -3.06
C ASP A 643 5.83 21.27 -4.55
N MET A 644 5.53 22.24 -5.41
CA MET A 644 5.43 21.98 -6.85
C MET A 644 5.74 23.21 -7.71
N VAL A 645 6.13 22.93 -8.95
CA VAL A 645 6.32 23.90 -10.02
C VAL A 645 5.44 23.49 -11.19
N GLU A 646 4.71 24.46 -11.73
CA GLU A 646 4.05 24.38 -13.02
C GLU A 646 4.84 25.20 -14.03
N LEU A 647 5.13 24.58 -15.16
CA LEU A 647 5.88 25.16 -16.26
C LEU A 647 5.04 25.09 -17.54
N GLN A 648 4.88 26.24 -18.19
CA GLN A 648 4.27 26.38 -19.50
C GLN A 648 5.35 26.85 -20.48
N LEU A 649 5.74 25.97 -21.38
CA LEU A 649 6.71 26.27 -22.43
C LEU A 649 5.99 26.48 -23.76
N ASN A 650 6.48 27.44 -24.53
CA ASN A 650 6.00 27.73 -25.87
C ASN A 650 6.80 26.94 -26.91
N ASP A 651 6.24 26.70 -28.09
CA ASP A 651 6.93 26.21 -29.26
C ASP A 651 7.72 27.33 -29.95
N ASP A 652 8.26 27.08 -31.14
CA ASP A 652 9.03 28.09 -31.89
C ASP A 652 8.14 29.20 -32.48
N ASN A 653 6.82 29.02 -32.48
CA ASN A 653 5.85 30.03 -32.90
C ASN A 653 5.36 30.89 -31.72
N GLY A 654 5.89 30.70 -30.51
CA GLY A 654 5.46 31.39 -29.30
C GLY A 654 4.11 30.89 -28.76
N LEU A 655 3.63 29.72 -29.20
CA LEU A 655 2.38 29.11 -28.74
C LEU A 655 2.66 28.01 -27.72
N LEU A 656 1.81 27.87 -26.71
CA LEU A 656 1.93 26.79 -25.71
C LEU A 656 2.03 25.41 -26.39
N ILE A 657 2.98 24.57 -25.95
CA ILE A 657 3.21 23.23 -26.52
C ILE A 657 1.92 22.42 -26.53
N ARG A 658 1.55 21.89 -27.71
CA ARG A 658 0.35 21.06 -27.91
C ARG A 658 0.65 19.57 -27.99
N ASP A 659 1.91 19.20 -28.16
CA ASP A 659 2.34 17.82 -28.23
C ASP A 659 2.49 17.24 -26.81
N GLU A 660 1.56 16.36 -26.43
CA GLU A 660 1.58 15.68 -25.13
C GLU A 660 2.84 14.81 -24.95
N VAL A 661 3.30 14.17 -26.03
CA VAL A 661 4.47 13.29 -26.01
C VAL A 661 5.73 14.11 -25.77
N ALA A 662 5.87 15.25 -26.45
CA ALA A 662 6.96 16.19 -26.22
C ALA A 662 6.95 16.72 -24.79
N ALA A 663 5.79 17.18 -24.30
CA ALA A 663 5.64 17.72 -22.96
C ALA A 663 5.94 16.68 -21.87
N ARG A 664 5.44 15.44 -22.00
CA ARG A 664 5.66 14.38 -21.02
C ARG A 664 7.10 13.89 -21.01
N SER A 665 7.70 13.73 -22.19
CA SER A 665 9.11 13.34 -22.33
C SER A 665 10.04 14.40 -21.74
N LEU A 666 9.75 15.68 -22.00
CA LEU A 666 10.47 16.79 -21.40
C LEU A 666 10.28 16.83 -19.88
N ALA A 667 9.07 16.61 -19.36
CA ALA A 667 8.82 16.56 -17.92
C ALA A 667 9.71 15.52 -17.21
N VAL A 668 9.80 14.31 -17.77
CA VAL A 668 10.67 13.25 -17.23
C VAL A 668 12.15 13.68 -17.30
N ALA A 669 12.61 14.21 -18.43
CA ALA A 669 13.99 14.65 -18.58
C ALA A 669 14.37 15.79 -17.61
N LEU A 670 13.46 16.74 -17.38
CA LEU A 670 13.65 17.83 -16.41
C LEU A 670 13.70 17.31 -14.97
N ARG A 671 12.87 16.32 -14.62
CA ARG A 671 12.97 15.66 -13.32
C ARG A 671 14.32 15.01 -13.13
N GLU A 672 14.80 14.23 -14.11
CA GLU A 672 16.12 13.59 -14.03
C GLU A 672 17.24 14.61 -13.90
N GLY A 673 17.17 15.73 -14.63
CA GLY A 673 18.11 16.84 -14.50
C GLY A 673 18.09 17.48 -13.11
N LEU A 674 16.91 17.71 -12.54
CA LEU A 674 16.75 18.26 -11.19
C LEU A 674 17.25 17.29 -10.13
N ALA A 675 16.87 16.01 -10.22
CA ALA A 675 17.32 14.97 -9.30
C ALA A 675 18.85 14.82 -9.34
N HIS A 676 19.46 14.81 -10.53
CA HIS A 676 20.91 14.78 -10.70
C HIS A 676 21.60 16.02 -10.09
N LYS A 677 21.10 17.23 -10.37
CA LYS A 677 21.65 18.48 -9.81
C LYS A 677 21.60 18.51 -8.29
N LEU A 678 20.46 18.10 -7.72
CA LEU A 678 20.23 18.04 -6.28
C LEU A 678 20.91 16.82 -5.63
N GLY A 679 21.30 15.81 -6.40
CA GLY A 679 21.91 14.58 -5.90
C GLY A 679 20.94 13.74 -5.05
N ILE A 680 19.66 13.76 -5.40
CA ILE A 680 18.58 12.98 -4.78
C ILE A 680 18.14 11.84 -5.70
N GLU A 681 17.39 10.87 -5.18
CA GLU A 681 16.76 9.86 -6.04
C GLU A 681 15.63 10.49 -6.86
N ASN A 682 15.44 10.04 -8.10
CA ASN A 682 14.37 10.53 -8.96
C ASN A 682 12.97 10.22 -8.41
N THR A 683 12.85 9.21 -7.54
CA THR A 683 11.62 8.81 -6.83
C THR A 683 11.14 9.83 -5.80
N GLU A 684 11.99 10.78 -5.38
CA GLU A 684 11.61 11.90 -4.51
C GLU A 684 10.71 12.92 -5.24
N LEU A 685 10.78 12.94 -6.58
CA LEU A 685 10.06 13.88 -7.44
C LEU A 685 9.06 13.15 -8.33
N GLY A 686 7.82 13.63 -8.37
CA GLY A 686 6.81 13.21 -9.31
C GLY A 686 6.70 14.17 -10.50
N VAL A 687 6.23 13.65 -11.62
CA VAL A 687 5.96 14.45 -12.82
C VAL A 687 4.61 14.10 -13.42
N THR A 688 3.92 15.12 -13.91
CA THR A 688 2.73 14.92 -14.74
C THR A 688 2.56 16.04 -15.75
N THR A 689 1.70 15.81 -16.73
CA THR A 689 1.29 16.83 -17.70
C THR A 689 -0.21 16.98 -17.69
N GLN A 690 -0.69 18.22 -17.75
CA GLN A 690 -2.12 18.50 -17.83
C GLN A 690 -2.39 19.54 -18.90
N GLN A 691 -3.57 19.42 -19.52
CA GLN A 691 -4.01 20.41 -20.48
C GLN A 691 -4.33 21.73 -19.76
N ALA A 692 -3.78 22.82 -20.28
CA ALA A 692 -3.95 24.15 -19.72
C ALA A 692 -4.11 25.18 -20.84
N ARG A 693 -4.43 26.42 -20.47
CA ARG A 693 -4.46 27.55 -21.41
C ARG A 693 -3.41 28.59 -21.05
N ASP A 694 -2.85 29.22 -22.07
CA ASP A 694 -1.91 30.32 -21.93
C ASP A 694 -2.62 31.65 -21.58
N ILE A 695 -1.89 32.78 -21.59
CA ILE A 695 -2.45 34.12 -21.35
C ILE A 695 -3.45 34.55 -22.44
N ASN A 696 -3.27 34.05 -23.66
CA ASN A 696 -4.08 34.39 -24.83
C ASN A 696 -5.29 33.44 -25.00
N GLY A 697 -5.42 32.45 -24.13
CA GLY A 697 -6.50 31.45 -24.17
C GLY A 697 -6.24 30.27 -25.11
N TYR A 698 -5.04 30.13 -25.66
CA TYR A 698 -4.65 28.98 -26.46
C TYR A 698 -4.43 27.75 -25.58
N THR A 699 -4.95 26.63 -26.05
CA THR A 699 -4.84 25.35 -25.35
C THR A 699 -3.53 24.65 -25.68
N GLY A 700 -2.87 24.10 -24.67
CA GLY A 700 -1.67 23.28 -24.76
C GLY A 700 -1.46 22.48 -23.47
N TYR A 701 -0.23 22.07 -23.17
CA TYR A 701 0.11 21.27 -22.00
C TYR A 701 1.04 22.03 -21.05
N SER A 702 0.66 22.06 -19.77
CA SER A 702 1.53 22.42 -18.65
C SER A 702 2.29 21.19 -18.17
N ILE A 703 3.57 21.40 -17.83
CA ILE A 703 4.43 20.43 -17.15
C ILE A 703 4.37 20.70 -15.66
N PHE A 704 4.16 19.66 -14.85
CA PHE A 704 4.19 19.74 -13.40
C PHE A 704 5.31 18.87 -12.86
N ILE A 705 6.14 19.45 -12.00
CA ILE A 705 7.14 18.75 -11.19
C ILE A 705 6.78 19.01 -9.73
N TYR A 706 6.67 17.97 -8.93
CA TYR A 706 6.23 18.07 -7.54
C TYR A 706 6.97 17.10 -6.64
N ASP A 707 7.04 17.40 -5.35
CA ASP A 707 7.64 16.48 -4.38
C ASP A 707 6.64 15.37 -4.06
N ASN A 708 7.08 14.10 -4.11
CA ASN A 708 6.21 12.96 -3.83
C ASN A 708 5.86 12.84 -2.33
N ASN A 709 6.68 13.40 -1.46
CA ASN A 709 6.42 13.37 -0.03
C ASN A 709 5.33 14.37 0.37
N ALA A 710 4.38 13.94 1.21
CA ALA A 710 3.36 14.83 1.75
C ALA A 710 4.00 15.94 2.60
N GLY A 711 3.54 17.17 2.38
CA GLY A 711 4.11 18.40 2.92
C GLY A 711 5.26 18.97 2.09
N GLY A 712 5.80 18.23 1.11
CA GLY A 712 6.91 18.65 0.24
C GLY A 712 8.26 18.70 0.94
N ALA A 713 9.34 18.34 0.25
CA ALA A 713 10.73 18.46 0.72
C ALA A 713 11.41 19.75 0.23
N GLY A 714 10.69 20.60 -0.51
CA GLY A 714 11.19 21.80 -1.17
C GLY A 714 12.10 21.52 -2.36
N TYR A 715 12.09 20.33 -2.97
CA TYR A 715 12.99 20.00 -4.08
C TYR A 715 12.47 20.52 -5.42
N ALA A 716 11.19 20.34 -5.72
CA ALA A 716 10.59 20.78 -6.97
C ALA A 716 10.77 22.29 -7.20
N VAL A 717 10.59 23.10 -6.16
CA VAL A 717 10.70 24.58 -6.24
C VAL A 717 12.14 25.03 -6.53
N GLN A 718 13.16 24.23 -6.17
CA GLN A 718 14.57 24.52 -6.48
C GLN A 718 14.89 24.41 -7.98
N LEU A 719 13.97 23.91 -8.81
CA LEU A 719 14.08 24.05 -10.27
C LEU A 719 14.33 25.51 -10.67
N ILE A 720 13.71 26.45 -9.94
CA ILE A 720 13.75 27.87 -10.25
C ILE A 720 15.17 28.45 -10.11
N ASP A 721 15.94 27.91 -9.17
CA ASP A 721 17.30 28.37 -8.90
C ASP A 721 18.34 27.70 -9.82
N HIS A 722 17.91 26.70 -10.62
CA HIS A 722 18.80 25.80 -11.35
C HIS A 722 18.37 25.53 -12.80
N TRP A 723 17.54 26.39 -13.42
CA TRP A 723 17.03 26.24 -14.78
C TRP A 723 18.09 25.82 -15.80
N ALA A 724 19.16 26.60 -15.93
CA ALA A 724 20.20 26.36 -16.93
C ALA A 724 20.85 24.98 -16.77
N ASP A 725 21.22 24.59 -15.55
CA ASP A 725 21.83 23.28 -15.29
C ASP A 725 20.88 22.13 -15.60
N VAL A 726 19.60 22.26 -15.20
CA VAL A 726 18.59 21.22 -15.38
C VAL A 726 18.24 21.04 -16.86
N PHE A 727 18.05 22.12 -17.60
CA PHE A 727 17.72 22.07 -19.04
C PHE A 727 18.90 21.56 -19.87
N ASN A 728 20.13 21.99 -19.56
CA ASN A 728 21.33 21.47 -20.22
C ASN A 728 21.52 19.97 -19.95
N TYR A 729 21.29 19.52 -18.72
CA TYR A 729 21.33 18.11 -18.41
C TYR A 729 20.22 17.33 -19.15
N ALA A 730 18.98 17.84 -19.16
CA ALA A 730 17.87 17.24 -19.88
C ALA A 730 18.18 17.09 -21.38
N ARG A 731 18.80 18.09 -22.01
CA ARG A 731 19.23 17.98 -23.42
C ARG A 731 20.29 16.90 -23.62
N LYS A 732 21.29 16.83 -22.75
CA LYS A 732 22.34 15.80 -22.78
C LYS A 732 21.75 14.40 -22.60
N LEU A 733 20.80 14.25 -21.68
CA LEU A 733 20.11 13.00 -21.38
C LEU A 733 19.30 12.49 -22.59
N LEU A 734 18.63 13.41 -23.28
CA LEU A 734 17.84 13.11 -24.49
C LEU A 734 18.71 12.86 -25.73
N ASP A 735 19.98 13.27 -25.71
CA ASP A 735 21.00 12.99 -26.74
C ASP A 735 21.51 11.54 -26.69
N CYS A 736 20.56 10.61 -26.62
CA CYS A 736 20.80 9.18 -26.58
C CYS A 736 20.78 8.59 -28.01
N SER A 737 21.30 7.38 -28.21
CA SER A 737 21.24 6.68 -29.50
C SER A 737 20.02 5.78 -29.67
N CYS A 738 19.13 5.70 -28.68
CA CYS A 738 17.92 4.86 -28.75
C CYS A 738 16.86 5.40 -29.72
N ASP A 739 15.89 4.57 -30.09
CA ASP A 739 14.77 4.96 -30.96
C ASP A 739 13.82 5.92 -30.23
N LYS A 740 13.01 5.45 -29.28
CA LYS A 740 12.08 6.33 -28.54
C LYS A 740 12.54 6.66 -27.12
N PHE A 741 12.89 5.64 -26.36
CA PHE A 741 13.32 5.74 -24.97
C PHE A 741 14.15 4.50 -24.59
N CYS A 742 14.96 4.61 -23.54
CA CYS A 742 15.69 3.50 -22.90
C CYS A 742 15.98 3.87 -21.43
N HIS A 743 16.58 2.95 -20.67
CA HIS A 743 16.97 3.18 -19.26
C HIS A 743 17.97 4.32 -19.06
N HIS A 744 18.70 4.70 -20.11
CA HIS A 744 19.64 5.81 -20.03
C HIS A 744 18.95 7.18 -20.12
N CYS A 745 17.82 7.32 -20.82
CA CYS A 745 17.22 8.62 -21.11
C CYS A 745 15.88 8.88 -20.41
N LEU A 746 14.83 8.14 -20.76
CA LEU A 746 13.45 8.45 -20.36
C LEU A 746 12.77 7.30 -19.59
N LEU A 747 13.30 6.09 -19.64
CA LEU A 747 12.68 4.92 -19.03
C LEU A 747 13.22 4.72 -17.61
N SER A 748 12.31 4.74 -16.65
CA SER A 748 12.53 4.42 -15.24
C SER A 748 11.40 3.53 -14.75
N TYR A 749 11.50 3.00 -13.53
CA TYR A 749 10.46 2.15 -12.95
C TYR A 749 9.10 2.87 -12.88
N ASP A 750 9.08 4.17 -12.60
CA ASP A 750 7.84 4.93 -12.54
C ASP A 750 7.37 5.38 -13.94
N SER A 751 8.30 5.64 -14.88
CA SER A 751 7.93 6.10 -16.23
C SER A 751 7.45 5.00 -17.18
N GLN A 752 7.63 3.74 -16.80
CA GLN A 752 7.07 2.60 -17.52
C GLN A 752 5.55 2.67 -17.70
N HIS A 753 4.84 3.39 -16.82
CA HIS A 753 3.38 3.53 -16.87
C HIS A 753 2.88 4.45 -18.00
N TYR A 754 3.76 5.25 -18.60
CA TYR A 754 3.41 6.23 -19.62
C TYR A 754 4.29 6.13 -20.86
N VAL A 755 4.83 4.93 -21.16
CA VAL A 755 5.66 4.64 -22.34
C VAL A 755 5.00 5.03 -23.67
N ASN A 756 3.67 4.98 -23.75
CA ASN A 756 2.93 5.43 -24.94
C ASN A 756 2.99 6.96 -25.16
N ARG A 757 3.52 7.70 -24.19
CA ARG A 757 3.66 9.16 -24.17
C ARG A 757 5.12 9.58 -23.99
N LEU A 758 6.06 8.68 -24.25
CA LEU A 758 7.51 8.95 -24.18
C LEU A 758 8.14 8.81 -25.56
N ASP A 759 8.80 9.87 -26.02
CA ASP A 759 9.63 9.89 -27.21
C ASP A 759 10.67 11.01 -27.08
N ARG A 760 11.95 10.64 -27.05
CA ARG A 760 13.04 11.59 -26.89
C ARG A 760 13.14 12.57 -28.06
N HIS A 761 12.81 12.15 -29.28
CA HIS A 761 12.95 13.01 -30.45
C HIS A 761 11.99 14.19 -30.38
N HIS A 762 10.77 13.94 -29.90
CA HIS A 762 9.76 14.98 -29.67
C HIS A 762 10.16 15.97 -28.58
N ALA A 763 10.81 15.51 -27.50
CA ALA A 763 11.33 16.44 -26.48
C ALA A 763 12.54 17.25 -26.98
N LEU A 764 13.39 16.65 -27.82
CA LEU A 764 14.59 17.31 -28.35
C LEU A 764 14.27 18.54 -29.21
N THR A 765 13.14 18.55 -29.92
CA THR A 765 12.72 19.72 -30.70
C THR A 765 12.48 20.94 -29.82
N LEU A 766 12.16 20.76 -28.54
CA LEU A 766 11.92 21.84 -27.57
C LEU A 766 13.22 22.34 -26.91
N LEU A 767 14.32 21.60 -27.01
CA LEU A 767 15.62 21.88 -26.38
C LEU A 767 16.71 22.15 -27.42
N THR A 768 16.45 23.09 -28.33
CA THR A 768 17.48 23.54 -29.29
C THR A 768 18.56 24.37 -28.58
N ASN A 769 19.78 24.39 -29.13
CA ASN A 769 20.88 25.18 -28.56
C ASN A 769 20.53 26.68 -28.44
N VAL A 770 19.75 27.20 -29.39
CA VAL A 770 19.26 28.59 -29.37
C VAL A 770 18.31 28.81 -28.20
N ARG A 771 17.39 27.89 -27.95
CA ARG A 771 16.46 27.98 -26.80
C ARG A 771 17.19 27.85 -25.47
N LEU A 772 18.19 26.97 -25.38
CA LEU A 772 19.01 26.81 -24.18
C LEU A 772 19.87 28.04 -23.84
N GLN A 773 20.30 28.82 -24.84
CA GLN A 773 21.03 30.08 -24.62
C GLN A 773 20.12 31.22 -24.13
N ARG A 774 18.82 31.11 -24.37
CA ARG A 774 17.79 32.09 -23.97
C ARG A 774 17.17 31.76 -22.59
N LEU A 775 17.44 30.58 -22.05
CA LEU A 775 17.07 30.11 -20.71
C LEU A 775 18.22 30.34 -19.73
#